data_AF-A0A401YQZ6-F1
#
_entry.id   AF-A0A401YQZ6-F1
#
_cell.length_a   1.000
_cell.length_b   1.000
_cell.length_c   1.000
_cell.angle_alpha   90.00
_cell.angle_beta   90.00
_cell.angle_gamma   90.00
#
_symmetry.space_group_name_H-M   'P 1'
#
loop_
_entity.id
_entity.type
_entity.pdbx_description
1 polymer ?
#
loop_
_entity_poly.entity_id
_entity_poly.type
_entity_poly.pdbx_seq_one_letter_code
_entity_poly.pdbx_strand_id
1 'polypeptide(L)'
;MRLAVFDSHRLGVVDEDHIVDVTDTIAGPPDAAGPLHRLIESRGPLPAPGTRTAPIPLHEVRTRAPLPRPPKIIGAPVNYADHQAEMAVSRSITELGIFLKAASSVIGPRERVRLPYSDVRTDQEGELAVVIGRTARNVAADDALEYVFGYTCALDITVRSTEDRSTRKSFDTFTPLGPWVVTADEVPDPGNLTMRCRVDGELRQETNTGDLIFGVADLIRVHQFRHDALARGRDPHRDTGRRRPHQRRGDDLRGDRTDRPARRHRRRERRRPVRRSSGAAIPSHGCDRAMTRIAVVGGGPGGLLAAALIRERRPDTSVDLFERNGPDESFGFGVVFSAAKLSRLHGADLRLGSALRENGVHWDDIEIRLEGERMRCAGQGFSAISRRNLLALLRDRAHTAGVGLRYHTEVDALDLEDTHDLVVGADGLNSRTRQAHAESFRPTIEMATARYIWFGADRAFDSMTFLFERAEAGWFAAHAYPYDDFSSTFVVECDESTWRRSGLDSVGELPPGHSDEPSRIAMQRLFADGLDGARLLTNNSRWARFSTVRAGSWCHDRTVLIGDAAHTAHFSVGSGTTMAIEDALALADAVATASDAELPDAIRTFEHTRRPGVARIQDAALPSLTWWEHFGSYTGLDPRQFAVHFLTRSGRVTFDRLAAGDARFGAEALRRHNVPDSAAVLRLPLRLGGHTLPDRTPTETALVDACPQALWITAPSHTGSVPDVLDDLEKRSPAPPLIVVRAAGTDPVAHTAALLLAELTRIRAHVPVALVVDTTDVEHLATLLLAGRADLLVVPDDTEDTSRTGAVPGAHVRGKAGR
;
A
#
# COMPACT_ATOMS: atom_id res chain seq x y z
N MET A 1 37.18 -13.44 -14.26
CA MET A 1 37.07 -14.83 -14.75
C MET A 1 35.61 -15.23 -15.08
N ARG A 2 35.39 -16.15 -16.04
CA ARG A 2 34.07 -16.76 -16.33
C ARG A 2 34.09 -18.26 -15.97
N LEU A 3 33.18 -18.71 -15.11
CA LEU A 3 33.12 -20.09 -14.60
C LEU A 3 31.83 -20.79 -15.04
N ALA A 4 31.96 -21.84 -15.83
CA ALA A 4 30.84 -22.62 -16.34
C ALA A 4 30.82 -24.03 -15.75
N VAL A 5 29.62 -24.56 -15.51
CA VAL A 5 29.42 -25.99 -15.30
C VAL A 5 29.01 -26.60 -16.65
N PHE A 6 29.61 -27.71 -17.07
CA PHE A 6 29.38 -28.29 -18.40
C PHE A 6 29.34 -29.82 -18.41
N ASP A 7 28.74 -30.39 -19.45
CA ASP A 7 28.56 -31.82 -19.72
C ASP A 7 28.04 -32.60 -18.50
N SER A 8 28.85 -33.51 -17.97
CA SER A 8 28.60 -34.35 -16.79
C SER A 8 28.92 -33.62 -15.48
N HIS A 9 28.48 -32.36 -15.37
CA HIS A 9 28.70 -31.49 -14.21
C HIS A 9 30.19 -31.24 -13.87
N ARG A 10 30.99 -31.04 -14.92
CA ARG A 10 32.39 -30.60 -14.84
C ARG A 10 32.47 -29.09 -14.64
N LEU A 11 33.54 -28.59 -14.02
CA LEU A 11 33.78 -27.15 -13.87
C LEU A 11 34.83 -26.71 -14.89
N GLY A 12 34.57 -25.61 -15.58
CA GLY A 12 35.50 -25.04 -16.54
C GLY A 12 35.64 -23.53 -16.44
N VAL A 13 36.81 -23.04 -16.80
CA VAL A 13 37.09 -21.61 -17.01
C VAL A 13 36.83 -21.30 -18.48
N VAL A 14 35.95 -20.34 -18.77
CA VAL A 14 35.60 -19.93 -20.13
C VAL A 14 36.45 -18.74 -20.53
N ASP A 15 37.07 -18.85 -21.70
CA ASP A 15 37.81 -17.77 -22.36
C ASP A 15 37.39 -17.69 -23.82
N GLU A 16 36.92 -16.52 -24.24
CA GLU A 16 36.31 -16.27 -25.56
C GLU A 16 35.39 -17.42 -26.02
N ASP A 17 35.88 -18.26 -26.94
CA ASP A 17 35.16 -19.37 -27.59
C ASP A 17 35.58 -20.76 -27.08
N HIS A 18 36.34 -20.84 -25.99
CA HIS A 18 36.85 -22.09 -25.41
C HIS A 18 36.52 -22.21 -23.92
N ILE A 19 36.52 -23.46 -23.45
CA ILE A 19 36.43 -23.81 -22.04
C ILE A 19 37.59 -24.73 -21.66
N VAL A 20 38.26 -24.43 -20.55
CA VAL A 20 39.31 -25.28 -20.00
C VAL A 20 38.75 -26.01 -18.78
N ASP A 21 38.81 -27.35 -18.80
CA ASP A 21 38.36 -28.18 -17.68
C ASP A 21 39.29 -27.99 -16.47
N VAL A 22 38.71 -27.59 -15.34
CA VAL A 22 39.39 -27.40 -14.05
C VAL A 22 38.72 -28.23 -12.96
N THR A 23 37.97 -29.27 -13.32
CA THR A 23 37.22 -30.08 -12.35
C THR A 23 38.12 -30.67 -11.27
N ASP A 24 39.33 -31.09 -11.63
CA ASP A 24 40.31 -31.70 -10.72
C ASP A 24 40.87 -30.73 -9.67
N THR A 25 40.66 -29.42 -9.83
CA THR A 25 41.06 -28.43 -8.82
C THR A 25 40.05 -28.31 -7.68
N ILE A 26 38.87 -28.93 -7.80
CA ILE A 26 37.80 -28.85 -6.79
C ILE A 26 37.87 -30.04 -5.84
N ALA A 27 38.07 -29.76 -4.56
CA ALA A 27 38.13 -30.78 -3.53
C ALA A 27 36.76 -31.43 -3.24
N GLY A 28 36.79 -32.69 -2.81
CA GLY A 28 35.61 -33.44 -2.37
C GLY A 28 34.89 -34.23 -3.47
N PRO A 29 33.96 -35.13 -3.11
CA PRO A 29 33.17 -35.88 -4.07
C PRO A 29 32.12 -34.99 -4.76
N PRO A 30 31.64 -35.36 -5.97
CA PRO A 30 30.48 -34.71 -6.58
C PRO A 30 29.25 -34.75 -5.66
N ASP A 31 28.50 -33.65 -5.63
CA ASP A 31 27.24 -33.51 -4.90
C ASP A 31 26.15 -32.91 -5.79
N ALA A 32 24.92 -32.86 -5.26
CA ALA A 32 23.78 -32.31 -5.98
C ALA A 32 23.83 -30.78 -6.15
N ALA A 33 24.62 -30.07 -5.33
CA ALA A 33 24.77 -28.61 -5.39
C ALA A 33 25.69 -28.17 -6.53
N GLY A 34 26.58 -29.05 -6.97
CA GLY A 34 27.43 -28.87 -8.15
C GLY A 34 28.85 -28.38 -7.81
N PRO A 35 29.80 -28.49 -8.75
CA PRO A 35 31.20 -28.21 -8.49
C PRO A 35 31.47 -26.72 -8.20
N LEU A 36 30.70 -25.80 -8.79
CA LEU A 36 30.85 -24.37 -8.51
C LEU A 36 30.41 -24.01 -7.09
N HIS A 37 29.34 -24.63 -6.59
CA HIS A 37 28.92 -24.48 -5.20
C HIS A 37 30.04 -24.93 -4.25
N ARG A 38 30.64 -26.09 -4.51
CA ARG A 38 31.77 -26.60 -3.72
C ARG A 38 32.99 -25.67 -3.77
N LEU A 39 33.31 -25.10 -4.94
CA LEU A 39 34.35 -24.09 -5.05
C LEU A 39 34.07 -22.90 -4.13
N ILE A 40 32.85 -22.34 -4.20
CA ILE A 40 32.42 -21.21 -3.38
C ILE A 40 32.48 -21.54 -1.88
N GLU A 41 31.97 -22.70 -1.47
CA GLU A 41 31.97 -23.12 -0.06
C GLU A 41 33.38 -23.36 0.49
N SER A 42 34.28 -23.93 -0.32
CA SER A 42 35.66 -24.21 0.08
C SER A 42 36.47 -22.94 0.37
N ARG A 43 36.04 -21.79 -0.18
CA ARG A 43 36.80 -20.53 -0.17
C ARG A 43 38.23 -20.67 -0.68
N GLY A 44 38.48 -21.67 -1.53
CA GLY A 44 39.76 -21.89 -2.17
C GLY A 44 40.08 -20.80 -3.20
N PRO A 45 41.33 -20.73 -3.67
CA PRO A 45 41.69 -19.84 -4.77
C PRO A 45 40.87 -20.18 -6.02
N LEU A 46 40.57 -19.17 -6.83
CA LEU A 46 39.94 -19.40 -8.13
C LEU A 46 40.84 -20.33 -8.97
N PRO A 47 40.26 -21.32 -9.66
CA PRO A 47 41.02 -22.26 -10.45
C PRO A 47 41.69 -21.55 -11.62
N ALA A 48 42.98 -21.78 -11.81
CA ALA A 48 43.70 -21.34 -12.99
C ALA A 48 43.81 -22.49 -13.99
N PRO A 49 43.62 -22.24 -15.29
CA PRO A 49 43.94 -23.21 -16.34
C PRO A 49 45.36 -23.74 -16.15
N GLY A 50 45.52 -25.05 -15.98
CA GLY A 50 46.85 -25.67 -15.94
C GLY A 50 47.52 -25.62 -17.31
N THR A 51 48.85 -25.55 -17.36
CA THR A 51 49.62 -25.51 -18.62
C THR A 51 49.48 -26.76 -19.50
N ARG A 52 48.79 -27.81 -19.03
CA ARG A 52 48.67 -29.13 -19.71
C ARG A 52 47.23 -29.51 -20.08
N THR A 53 46.23 -28.72 -19.72
CA THR A 53 44.81 -28.98 -20.04
C THR A 53 44.46 -28.32 -21.36
N ALA A 54 44.08 -29.12 -22.36
CA ALA A 54 43.72 -28.61 -23.68
C ALA A 54 42.38 -27.83 -23.61
N PRO A 55 42.30 -26.60 -24.17
CA PRO A 55 41.05 -25.89 -24.33
C PRO A 55 40.08 -26.68 -25.23
N ILE A 56 38.81 -26.73 -24.85
CA ILE A 56 37.74 -27.37 -25.62
C ILE A 56 36.91 -26.26 -26.26
N PRO A 57 36.59 -26.30 -27.56
CA PRO A 57 35.70 -25.32 -28.16
C PRO A 57 34.33 -25.30 -27.45
N LEU A 58 33.86 -24.12 -27.07
CA LEU A 58 32.65 -23.95 -26.25
C LEU A 58 31.38 -24.51 -26.92
N HIS A 59 31.37 -24.56 -28.26
CA HIS A 59 30.26 -25.12 -29.03
C HIS A 59 30.21 -26.66 -29.02
N GLU A 60 31.31 -27.34 -28.65
CA GLU A 60 31.37 -28.79 -28.52
C GLU A 60 30.86 -29.29 -27.17
N VAL A 61 30.75 -28.41 -26.18
CA VAL A 61 30.26 -28.74 -24.84
C VAL A 61 28.82 -28.28 -24.62
N ARG A 62 28.15 -28.93 -23.66
CA ARG A 62 26.85 -28.46 -23.17
C ARG A 62 27.00 -27.78 -21.82
N THR A 63 26.85 -26.46 -21.78
CA THR A 63 26.75 -25.73 -20.51
C THR A 63 25.50 -26.13 -19.73
N ARG A 64 25.63 -26.11 -18.41
CA ARG A 64 24.61 -26.46 -17.42
C ARG A 64 24.31 -25.22 -16.56
N ALA A 65 23.28 -25.30 -15.73
CA ALA A 65 23.08 -24.31 -14.69
C ALA A 65 24.35 -24.26 -13.80
N PRO A 66 24.97 -23.08 -13.60
CA PRO A 66 26.18 -22.98 -12.79
C PRO A 66 25.97 -23.42 -11.34
N LEU A 67 24.75 -23.22 -10.82
CA LEU A 67 24.29 -23.61 -9.50
C LEU A 67 22.99 -24.41 -9.65
N PRO A 68 23.04 -25.74 -9.86
CA PRO A 68 21.86 -26.55 -10.14
C PRO A 68 20.94 -26.75 -8.92
N ARG A 69 21.48 -26.71 -7.70
CA ARG A 69 20.70 -26.83 -6.45
C ARG A 69 21.20 -25.82 -5.41
N PRO A 70 20.99 -24.51 -5.65
CA PRO A 70 21.37 -23.51 -4.67
C PRO A 70 20.55 -23.72 -3.38
N PRO A 71 21.12 -23.49 -2.19
CA PRO A 71 20.42 -23.71 -0.92
C PRO A 71 19.19 -22.80 -0.76
N LYS A 72 19.19 -21.64 -1.42
CA LYS A 72 18.04 -20.73 -1.51
C LYS A 72 18.14 -19.88 -2.78
N ILE A 73 16.99 -19.54 -3.36
CA ILE A 73 16.86 -18.57 -4.44
C ILE A 73 15.92 -17.49 -3.92
N ILE A 74 16.39 -16.26 -3.87
CA ILE A 74 15.65 -15.13 -3.31
C ILE A 74 15.33 -14.18 -4.47
N GLY A 75 14.04 -13.94 -4.70
CA GLY A 75 13.56 -13.00 -5.70
C GLY A 75 13.16 -11.67 -5.07
N ALA A 76 13.52 -10.57 -5.74
CA ALA A 76 13.15 -9.21 -5.36
C ALA A 76 12.10 -8.68 -6.36
N PRO A 77 10.83 -8.53 -5.95
CA PRO A 77 9.76 -8.18 -6.89
C PRO A 77 9.81 -6.69 -7.27
N VAL A 78 9.50 -6.38 -8.53
CA VAL A 78 9.20 -5.02 -9.01
C VAL A 78 10.30 -4.01 -8.63
N ASN A 79 11.55 -4.33 -8.98
CA ASN A 79 12.73 -3.54 -8.59
C ASN A 79 13.22 -2.54 -9.67
N TYR A 80 12.42 -2.29 -10.71
CA TYR A 80 12.73 -1.34 -11.78
C TYR A 80 11.61 -0.30 -11.88
N ALA A 81 11.96 0.98 -12.04
CA ALA A 81 11.00 2.08 -12.13
C ALA A 81 10.05 1.94 -13.33
N ASP A 82 10.57 1.54 -14.50
CA ASP A 82 9.75 1.36 -15.71
C ASP A 82 8.80 0.15 -15.58
N HIS A 83 9.22 -0.89 -14.86
CA HIS A 83 8.38 -2.06 -14.60
C HIS A 83 7.30 -1.77 -13.53
N GLN A 84 7.51 -0.79 -12.64
CA GLN A 84 6.45 -0.23 -11.79
C GLN A 84 5.39 0.51 -12.62
N ALA A 85 5.83 1.26 -13.65
CA ALA A 85 4.94 1.95 -14.58
C ALA A 85 4.15 0.95 -15.45
N GLU A 86 4.81 -0.04 -16.04
CA GLU A 86 4.19 -1.08 -16.88
C GLU A 86 3.21 -1.98 -16.09
N MET A 87 3.51 -2.27 -14.82
CA MET A 87 2.63 -3.08 -13.95
C MET A 87 1.58 -2.26 -13.18
N ALA A 88 1.58 -0.94 -13.31
CA ALA A 88 0.76 -0.01 -12.50
C ALA A 88 0.90 -0.24 -10.96
N VAL A 89 2.11 -0.62 -10.51
CA VAL A 89 2.42 -0.92 -9.10
C VAL A 89 3.32 0.16 -8.52
N SER A 90 2.77 1.05 -7.69
CA SER A 90 3.51 2.10 -6.97
C SER A 90 4.20 1.63 -5.67
N ARG A 91 4.60 0.36 -5.61
CA ARG A 91 5.09 -0.32 -4.40
C ARG A 91 6.54 -0.76 -4.53
N SER A 92 7.34 -0.53 -3.50
CA SER A 92 8.75 -0.94 -3.39
C SER A 92 8.91 -2.38 -2.86
N ILE A 93 10.11 -2.94 -2.97
CA ILE A 93 10.47 -4.24 -2.37
C ILE A 93 10.20 -4.27 -0.85
N THR A 94 10.38 -3.14 -0.16
CA THR A 94 10.11 -3.02 1.28
C THR A 94 8.64 -3.25 1.62
N GLU A 95 7.72 -2.86 0.73
CA GLU A 95 6.27 -3.08 0.87
C GLU A 95 5.80 -4.45 0.36
N LEU A 96 6.44 -4.97 -0.69
CA LEU A 96 6.05 -6.20 -1.37
C LEU A 96 6.67 -7.48 -0.78
N GLY A 97 7.78 -7.36 -0.04
CA GLY A 97 8.56 -8.46 0.49
C GLY A 97 9.34 -9.23 -0.59
N ILE A 98 10.53 -9.73 -0.23
CA ILE A 98 11.24 -10.74 -1.04
C ILE A 98 10.45 -12.06 -1.02
N PHE A 99 10.63 -12.88 -2.05
CA PHE A 99 10.03 -14.21 -2.13
C PHE A 99 11.09 -15.28 -2.38
N LEU A 100 10.75 -16.54 -2.16
CA LEU A 100 11.64 -17.67 -2.44
C LEU A 100 11.20 -18.39 -3.72
N LYS A 101 12.17 -18.84 -4.51
CA LYS A 101 11.93 -19.81 -5.58
C LYS A 101 12.47 -21.18 -5.19
N ALA A 102 11.75 -22.23 -5.55
CA ALA A 102 12.20 -23.59 -5.28
C ALA A 102 13.48 -23.91 -6.06
N ALA A 103 14.50 -24.46 -5.40
CA ALA A 103 15.73 -24.88 -6.06
C ALA A 103 15.50 -25.96 -7.14
N SER A 104 14.39 -26.71 -7.07
CA SER A 104 13.98 -27.68 -8.10
C SER A 104 13.59 -27.04 -9.43
N SER A 105 13.25 -25.75 -9.43
CA SER A 105 12.87 -25.03 -10.66
C SER A 105 14.05 -24.67 -11.55
N VAL A 106 15.29 -24.84 -11.08
CA VAL A 106 16.50 -24.45 -11.81
C VAL A 106 16.77 -25.36 -13.00
N ILE A 107 16.99 -24.76 -14.17
CA ILE A 107 17.47 -25.44 -15.38
C ILE A 107 18.61 -24.67 -16.03
N GLY A 108 19.44 -25.38 -16.80
CA GLY A 108 20.58 -24.81 -17.49
C GLY A 108 20.23 -24.13 -18.83
N PRO A 109 21.22 -23.50 -19.47
CA PRO A 109 21.08 -22.97 -20.82
C PRO A 109 20.62 -24.04 -21.82
N ARG A 110 19.82 -23.64 -22.80
CA ARG A 110 19.26 -24.52 -23.85
C ARG A 110 18.35 -25.65 -23.33
N GLU A 111 17.99 -25.64 -22.04
CA GLU A 111 16.97 -26.53 -21.49
C GLU A 111 15.58 -25.90 -21.64
N ARG A 112 14.54 -26.74 -21.77
CA ARG A 112 13.18 -26.27 -22.07
C ARG A 112 12.42 -25.90 -20.82
N VAL A 113 11.87 -24.68 -20.79
CA VAL A 113 10.82 -24.28 -19.86
C VAL A 113 9.53 -25.01 -20.22
N ARG A 114 8.91 -25.70 -19.26
CA ARG A 114 7.67 -26.47 -19.42
C ARG A 114 6.53 -25.71 -18.78
N LEU A 115 5.60 -25.24 -19.61
CA LEU A 115 4.42 -24.54 -19.12
C LEU A 115 3.45 -25.54 -18.48
N PRO A 116 3.05 -25.35 -17.22
CA PRO A 116 2.15 -26.28 -16.51
C PRO A 116 0.71 -26.24 -17.04
N TYR A 117 0.31 -25.10 -17.63
CA TYR A 117 -1.02 -24.85 -18.17
C TYR A 117 -0.88 -24.23 -19.56
N SER A 118 -1.70 -24.69 -20.51
CA SER A 118 -1.68 -24.19 -21.90
C SER A 118 -2.56 -22.95 -22.11
N ASP A 119 -3.51 -22.74 -21.22
CA ASP A 119 -4.56 -21.71 -21.28
C ASP A 119 -4.34 -20.53 -20.33
N VAL A 120 -3.31 -20.60 -19.48
CA VAL A 120 -2.96 -19.53 -18.54
C VAL A 120 -1.70 -18.80 -19.02
N ARG A 121 -1.79 -17.47 -19.09
CA ARG A 121 -0.66 -16.62 -19.48
C ARG A 121 0.55 -16.87 -18.58
N THR A 122 1.69 -17.11 -19.19
CA THR A 122 2.99 -17.23 -18.53
C THR A 122 3.93 -16.20 -19.13
N ASP A 123 4.58 -15.42 -18.28
CA ASP A 123 5.53 -14.39 -18.70
C ASP A 123 6.97 -14.78 -18.31
N GLN A 124 7.91 -14.31 -19.12
CA GLN A 124 9.35 -14.34 -18.86
C GLN A 124 9.83 -12.97 -18.37
N GLU A 125 10.57 -12.96 -17.27
CA GLU A 125 11.18 -11.75 -16.71
C GLU A 125 12.71 -11.97 -16.74
N GLY A 126 13.43 -11.15 -17.51
CA GLY A 126 14.90 -11.18 -17.56
C GLY A 126 15.48 -10.52 -16.32
N GLU A 127 16.41 -11.20 -15.64
CA GLU A 127 16.93 -10.75 -14.34
C GLU A 127 18.46 -10.91 -14.23
N LEU A 128 19.09 -10.00 -13.49
CA LEU A 128 20.47 -10.15 -13.02
C LEU A 128 20.48 -11.05 -11.77
N ALA A 129 21.12 -12.22 -11.85
CA ALA A 129 21.34 -13.07 -10.69
C ALA A 129 22.68 -12.76 -10.01
N VAL A 130 22.61 -12.46 -8.70
CA VAL A 130 23.77 -12.21 -7.85
C VAL A 130 24.14 -13.48 -7.10
N VAL A 131 25.37 -13.96 -7.27
CA VAL A 131 25.87 -15.16 -6.61
C VAL A 131 26.63 -14.76 -5.36
N ILE A 132 26.13 -15.20 -4.19
CA ILE A 132 26.75 -14.92 -2.91
C ILE A 132 27.90 -15.89 -2.65
N GLY A 133 29.10 -15.36 -2.42
CA GLY A 133 30.34 -16.12 -2.22
C GLY A 133 30.69 -16.45 -0.78
N ARG A 134 30.14 -15.69 0.17
CA ARG A 134 30.42 -15.85 1.60
C ARG A 134 29.14 -15.75 2.39
N THR A 135 29.08 -16.42 3.52
CA THR A 135 27.95 -16.30 4.46
C THR A 135 27.79 -14.85 4.90
N ALA A 136 26.76 -14.17 4.36
CA ALA A 136 26.36 -12.83 4.78
C ALA A 136 25.32 -12.92 5.90
N ARG A 137 25.59 -12.28 7.04
CA ARG A 137 24.63 -12.08 8.14
C ARG A 137 24.82 -10.69 8.73
N ASN A 138 23.74 -9.89 8.76
CA ASN A 138 23.71 -8.50 9.21
C ASN A 138 24.80 -7.61 8.58
N VAL A 139 25.08 -7.81 7.29
CA VAL A 139 26.08 -7.03 6.54
C VAL A 139 25.54 -5.63 6.21
N ALA A 140 26.35 -4.59 6.43
CA ALA A 140 26.04 -3.22 6.03
C ALA A 140 26.01 -3.09 4.50
N ALA A 141 25.29 -2.10 3.96
CA ALA A 141 25.20 -1.91 2.51
C ALA A 141 26.58 -1.65 1.89
N ASP A 142 27.41 -0.84 2.54
CA ASP A 142 28.76 -0.48 2.07
C ASP A 142 29.69 -1.70 1.95
N ASP A 143 29.50 -2.72 2.80
CA ASP A 143 30.29 -3.95 2.80
C ASP A 143 29.65 -5.06 1.93
N ALA A 144 28.41 -4.86 1.45
CA ALA A 144 27.59 -5.94 0.89
C ALA A 144 28.19 -6.56 -0.37
N LEU A 145 28.81 -5.75 -1.22
CA LEU A 145 29.41 -6.22 -2.48
C LEU A 145 30.63 -7.13 -2.24
N GLU A 146 31.30 -7.03 -1.08
CA GLU A 146 32.43 -7.92 -0.73
C GLU A 146 32.01 -9.39 -0.52
N TYR A 147 30.70 -9.62 -0.34
CA TYR A 147 30.14 -10.96 -0.18
C TYR A 147 29.69 -11.57 -1.51
N VAL A 148 29.75 -10.82 -2.60
CA VAL A 148 29.37 -11.28 -3.93
C VAL A 148 30.53 -12.06 -4.56
N PHE A 149 30.27 -13.30 -4.97
CA PHE A 149 31.22 -14.10 -5.76
C PHE A 149 31.22 -13.65 -7.22
N GLY A 150 30.04 -13.35 -7.76
CA GLY A 150 29.88 -13.00 -9.16
C GLY A 150 28.43 -12.87 -9.59
N TYR A 151 28.23 -12.77 -10.89
CA TYR A 151 26.96 -12.46 -11.52
C TYR A 151 26.66 -13.45 -12.67
N THR A 152 25.39 -13.71 -12.94
CA THR A 152 24.94 -14.51 -14.08
C THR A 152 23.55 -14.06 -14.56
N CYS A 153 23.12 -14.50 -15.73
CA CYS A 153 21.77 -14.20 -16.21
C CYS A 153 20.77 -15.19 -15.62
N ALA A 154 19.56 -14.70 -15.32
CA ALA A 154 18.43 -15.51 -14.94
C ALA A 154 17.18 -15.14 -15.74
N LEU A 155 16.28 -16.11 -15.89
CA LEU A 155 14.89 -15.86 -16.24
C LEU A 155 14.01 -16.21 -15.04
N ASP A 156 13.19 -15.26 -14.59
CA ASP A 156 12.18 -15.47 -13.58
C ASP A 156 10.82 -15.74 -14.26
N ILE A 157 10.60 -17.00 -14.61
CA ILE A 157 9.35 -17.40 -15.29
C ILE A 157 8.20 -17.39 -14.29
N THR A 158 7.05 -16.88 -14.73
CA THR A 158 5.90 -16.73 -13.86
C THR A 158 4.57 -16.99 -14.56
N VAL A 159 3.74 -17.85 -13.97
CA VAL A 159 2.32 -17.94 -14.34
C VAL A 159 1.58 -16.74 -13.75
N ARG A 160 0.72 -16.10 -14.54
CA ARG A 160 -0.14 -15.02 -14.07
C ARG A 160 -1.39 -15.63 -13.42
N SER A 161 -1.42 -15.63 -12.10
CA SER A 161 -2.52 -16.14 -11.27
C SER A 161 -2.64 -15.34 -9.97
N THR A 162 -3.68 -15.63 -9.18
CA THR A 162 -3.92 -15.02 -7.86
C THR A 162 -3.12 -15.68 -6.73
N GLU A 163 -2.38 -16.76 -7.01
CA GLU A 163 -1.58 -17.47 -6.01
C GLU A 163 -0.35 -16.66 -5.56
N ASP A 164 0.23 -17.06 -4.43
CA ASP A 164 1.46 -16.47 -3.93
C ASP A 164 2.60 -16.56 -4.96
N ARG A 165 3.52 -15.58 -4.94
CA ARG A 165 4.65 -15.49 -5.87
C ARG A 165 5.50 -16.74 -5.84
N SER A 166 5.79 -17.29 -4.66
CA SER A 166 6.60 -18.50 -4.55
C SER A 166 5.93 -19.67 -5.26
N THR A 167 4.62 -19.84 -5.15
CA THR A 167 3.88 -20.92 -5.82
C THR A 167 3.92 -20.76 -7.34
N ARG A 168 3.50 -19.59 -7.86
CA ARG A 168 3.39 -19.37 -9.32
C ARG A 168 4.74 -19.20 -10.04
N LYS A 169 5.85 -19.03 -9.30
CA LYS A 169 7.22 -18.89 -9.82
C LYS A 169 8.12 -20.10 -9.55
N SER A 170 7.63 -21.17 -8.90
CA SER A 170 8.45 -22.33 -8.49
C SER A 170 8.11 -23.64 -9.17
N PHE A 171 7.34 -23.65 -10.25
CA PHE A 171 7.19 -24.85 -11.08
C PHE A 171 8.56 -25.35 -11.55
N ASP A 172 8.68 -26.65 -11.78
CA ASP A 172 9.88 -27.21 -12.41
C ASP A 172 10.20 -26.43 -13.69
N THR A 173 11.47 -26.16 -13.95
CA THR A 173 11.99 -25.39 -15.10
C THR A 173 11.78 -23.86 -15.10
N PHE A 174 11.19 -23.27 -14.07
CA PHE A 174 10.88 -21.83 -14.01
C PHE A 174 12.03 -20.91 -13.55
N THR A 175 13.24 -21.45 -13.36
CA THR A 175 14.45 -20.66 -13.10
C THR A 175 15.60 -21.04 -14.04
N PRO A 176 15.53 -20.71 -15.34
CA PRO A 176 16.71 -20.75 -16.20
C PRO A 176 17.83 -19.88 -15.64
N LEU A 177 19.02 -20.45 -15.47
CA LEU A 177 20.20 -19.78 -14.88
C LEU A 177 21.47 -20.10 -15.67
N GLY A 178 22.27 -19.09 -16.03
CA GLY A 178 23.56 -19.27 -16.71
C GLY A 178 23.80 -18.24 -17.83
N PRO A 179 24.72 -18.51 -18.78
CA PRO A 179 25.42 -19.78 -19.02
C PRO A 179 26.64 -20.07 -18.15
N TRP A 180 27.16 -19.05 -17.46
CA TRP A 180 28.28 -19.13 -16.53
C TRP A 180 28.17 -18.02 -15.50
N VAL A 181 28.95 -18.12 -14.43
CA VAL A 181 29.13 -17.03 -13.46
C VAL A 181 30.35 -16.22 -13.86
N VAL A 182 30.17 -14.91 -14.01
CA VAL A 182 31.26 -13.94 -14.18
C VAL A 182 31.67 -13.49 -12.78
N THR A 183 32.95 -13.62 -12.43
CA THR A 183 33.43 -13.25 -11.09
C THR A 183 33.32 -11.74 -10.85
N ALA A 184 33.09 -11.33 -9.60
CA ALA A 184 32.76 -9.95 -9.26
C ALA A 184 33.83 -8.93 -9.70
N ASP A 185 35.12 -9.32 -9.74
CA ASP A 185 36.24 -8.50 -10.20
C ASP A 185 36.17 -8.09 -11.68
N GLU A 186 35.44 -8.86 -12.51
CA GLU A 186 35.21 -8.53 -13.94
C GLU A 186 34.00 -7.61 -14.15
N VAL A 187 33.24 -7.33 -13.09
CA VAL A 187 32.08 -6.45 -13.12
C VAL A 187 32.28 -5.35 -12.08
N PRO A 188 33.12 -4.35 -12.38
CA PRO A 188 33.49 -3.31 -11.40
C PRO A 188 32.29 -2.49 -10.92
N ASP A 189 31.29 -2.31 -11.78
CA ASP A 189 30.06 -1.59 -11.48
C ASP A 189 28.82 -2.45 -11.84
N PRO A 190 28.29 -3.22 -10.88
CA PRO A 190 27.07 -4.00 -11.10
C PRO A 190 25.81 -3.13 -11.19
N GLY A 191 25.90 -1.85 -10.82
CA GLY A 191 24.82 -0.87 -10.90
C GLY A 191 24.72 -0.18 -12.26
N ASN A 192 25.47 -0.61 -13.28
CA ASN A 192 25.41 -0.01 -14.61
C ASN A 192 25.54 -1.05 -15.74
N LEU A 193 24.63 -2.03 -15.74
CA LEU A 193 24.58 -3.12 -16.72
C LEU A 193 23.28 -3.04 -17.52
N THR A 194 23.39 -2.97 -18.85
CA THR A 194 22.23 -3.10 -19.73
C THR A 194 21.84 -4.57 -19.88
N MET A 195 20.61 -4.89 -19.51
CA MET A 195 20.00 -6.20 -19.66
C MET A 195 18.98 -6.21 -20.79
N ARG A 196 18.95 -7.28 -21.57
CA ARG A 196 18.02 -7.47 -22.69
C ARG A 196 17.42 -8.87 -22.66
N CYS A 197 16.10 -8.96 -22.78
CA CYS A 197 15.39 -10.22 -22.98
C CYS A 197 14.69 -10.22 -24.35
N ARG A 198 14.86 -11.31 -25.10
CA ARG A 198 14.25 -11.49 -26.41
C ARG A 198 13.40 -12.76 -26.45
N VAL A 199 12.27 -12.69 -27.12
CA VAL A 199 11.41 -13.85 -27.43
C VAL A 199 11.25 -13.91 -28.93
N ASP A 200 11.61 -15.06 -29.53
CA ASP A 200 11.59 -15.28 -30.98
C ASP A 200 12.35 -14.21 -31.79
N GLY A 201 13.40 -13.66 -31.19
CA GLY A 201 14.24 -12.59 -31.78
C GLY A 201 13.76 -11.17 -31.50
N GLU A 202 12.49 -10.99 -31.11
CA GLU A 202 11.91 -9.69 -30.75
C GLU A 202 12.38 -9.24 -29.37
N LEU A 203 12.75 -7.97 -29.24
CA LEU A 203 13.10 -7.37 -27.94
C LEU A 203 11.83 -7.20 -27.10
N ARG A 204 11.79 -7.86 -25.94
CA ARG A 204 10.65 -7.83 -25.01
C ARG A 204 10.93 -7.08 -23.72
N GLN A 205 12.20 -6.98 -23.34
CA GLN A 205 12.65 -6.23 -22.17
C GLN A 205 14.03 -5.65 -22.47
N GLU A 206 14.22 -4.37 -22.17
CA GLU A 206 15.52 -3.70 -22.13
C GLU A 206 15.54 -2.77 -20.92
N THR A 207 16.54 -2.89 -20.06
CA THR A 207 16.66 -2.08 -18.84
C THR A 207 18.12 -1.95 -18.41
N ASN A 208 18.46 -0.94 -17.62
CA ASN A 208 19.79 -0.79 -17.02
C ASN A 208 19.73 -1.01 -15.51
N THR A 209 20.68 -1.73 -14.92
CA THR A 209 20.73 -1.96 -13.47
C THR A 209 20.94 -0.69 -12.64
N GLY A 210 21.26 0.45 -13.26
CA GLY A 210 21.27 1.77 -12.64
C GLY A 210 19.86 2.30 -12.32
N ASP A 211 18.84 1.76 -12.98
CA ASP A 211 17.43 2.09 -12.75
C ASP A 211 16.80 1.20 -11.66
N LEU A 212 17.63 0.41 -10.96
CA LEU A 212 17.17 -0.39 -9.83
C LEU A 212 16.76 0.51 -8.66
N ILE A 213 15.57 0.26 -8.11
CA ILE A 213 15.05 1.00 -6.96
C ILE A 213 15.84 0.65 -5.69
N PHE A 214 16.20 -0.62 -5.54
CA PHE A 214 17.15 -1.12 -4.56
C PHE A 214 18.32 -1.75 -5.31
N GLY A 215 19.50 -1.15 -5.17
CA GLY A 215 20.73 -1.69 -5.75
C GLY A 215 21.11 -3.05 -5.15
N VAL A 216 22.09 -3.72 -5.76
CA VAL A 216 22.57 -5.04 -5.31
C VAL A 216 22.97 -5.04 -3.83
N ALA A 217 23.69 -4.00 -3.39
CA ALA A 217 24.09 -3.83 -2.00
C ALA A 217 22.90 -3.75 -1.03
N ASP A 218 21.87 -2.98 -1.40
CA ASP A 218 20.66 -2.83 -0.62
C ASP A 218 19.84 -4.13 -0.52
N LEU A 219 19.74 -4.88 -1.63
CA LEU A 219 19.04 -6.17 -1.65
C LEU A 219 19.69 -7.17 -0.69
N ILE A 220 21.02 -7.23 -0.68
CA ILE A 220 21.78 -8.09 0.24
C ILE A 220 21.48 -7.70 1.68
N ARG A 221 21.47 -6.39 2.00
CA ARG A 221 21.13 -5.87 3.33
C ARG A 221 19.69 -6.21 3.74
N VAL A 222 18.70 -5.91 2.89
CA VAL A 222 17.26 -6.08 3.17
C VAL A 222 16.89 -7.55 3.43
N HIS A 223 17.50 -8.50 2.73
CA HIS A 223 17.30 -9.95 2.98
C HIS A 223 17.67 -10.36 4.42
N GLN A 224 18.70 -9.74 4.99
CA GLN A 224 19.26 -10.16 6.28
C GLN A 224 18.43 -9.65 7.47
N PHE A 225 17.91 -8.41 7.39
CA PHE A 225 17.10 -7.82 8.45
C PHE A 225 15.83 -8.62 8.77
N ARG A 226 15.19 -9.24 7.75
CA ARG A 226 13.96 -10.03 7.98
C ARG A 226 14.21 -11.42 8.57
N HIS A 227 15.37 -12.03 8.32
CA HIS A 227 15.71 -13.34 8.89
C HIS A 227 16.02 -13.27 10.38
N ASP A 228 16.67 -12.19 10.84
CA ASP A 228 17.03 -12.02 12.25
C ASP A 228 15.80 -11.68 13.12
N ALA A 229 14.83 -10.94 12.60
CA ALA A 229 13.56 -10.68 13.26
C ALA A 229 12.74 -11.97 13.51
N LEU A 230 12.78 -12.93 12.56
CA LEU A 230 12.11 -14.23 12.70
C LEU A 230 12.89 -15.23 13.56
N ALA A 231 14.23 -15.20 13.54
CA ALA A 231 15.07 -16.11 14.31
C ALA A 231 15.12 -15.78 15.80
N ARG A 232 14.94 -14.51 16.19
CA ARG A 232 14.90 -14.06 17.60
C ARG A 232 13.57 -14.37 18.31
N GLY A 233 12.56 -14.86 17.59
CA GLY A 233 11.28 -15.32 18.14
C GLY A 233 11.30 -16.71 18.80
N ARG A 234 12.44 -17.22 19.28
CA ARG A 234 12.49 -18.43 20.11
C ARG A 234 12.32 -18.09 21.59
N ASP A 235 11.11 -18.36 22.07
CA ASP A 235 10.71 -18.45 23.48
C ASP A 235 11.67 -19.37 24.29
N PRO A 236 12.37 -18.88 25.33
CA PRO A 236 13.18 -19.69 26.23
C PRO A 236 12.37 -20.50 27.26
N HIS A 237 11.04 -20.40 27.28
CA HIS A 237 10.19 -21.00 28.31
C HIS A 237 9.09 -21.90 27.75
N ARG A 238 9.49 -23.02 27.14
CA ARG A 238 8.59 -24.16 26.94
C ARG A 238 9.25 -25.51 27.19
N ASP A 239 9.67 -25.73 28.43
CA ASP A 239 9.68 -27.07 29.01
C ASP A 239 8.74 -27.09 30.23
N THR A 240 7.45 -27.27 29.97
CA THR A 240 6.52 -27.80 30.96
C THR A 240 5.67 -28.88 30.32
N GLY A 241 6.00 -30.12 30.66
CA GLY A 241 5.30 -31.31 30.20
C GLY A 241 3.81 -31.28 30.54
N ARG A 242 2.98 -31.37 29.49
CA ARG A 242 1.64 -31.96 29.50
C ARG A 242 1.23 -32.26 28.05
N ARG A 243 1.56 -33.45 27.56
CA ARG A 243 0.97 -33.98 26.32
C ARG A 243 -0.47 -34.42 26.63
N ARG A 244 -1.46 -33.75 26.04
CA ARG A 244 -2.80 -34.33 25.83
C ARG A 244 -2.80 -35.09 24.48
N PRO A 245 -3.48 -36.25 24.38
CA PRO A 245 -3.26 -37.18 23.29
C PRO A 245 -4.06 -36.80 22.04
N HIS A 246 -3.41 -36.82 20.88
CA HIS A 246 -4.09 -36.88 19.59
C HIS A 246 -4.53 -38.32 19.32
N GLN A 247 -5.83 -38.51 19.06
CA GLN A 247 -6.35 -39.67 18.36
C GLN A 247 -5.63 -39.82 17.01
N ARG A 248 -4.99 -40.96 16.79
CA ARG A 248 -4.73 -41.50 15.46
C ARG A 248 -5.48 -42.82 15.35
N ARG A 249 -6.35 -42.91 14.35
CA ARG A 249 -6.68 -44.15 13.64
C ARG A 249 -5.31 -44.76 13.25
N GLY A 250 -4.93 -45.96 13.66
CA GLY A 250 -5.67 -47.20 13.52
C GLY A 250 -5.10 -47.89 12.28
N ASP A 251 -3.95 -48.55 12.44
CA ASP A 251 -3.54 -49.69 11.62
C ASP A 251 -2.52 -50.52 12.41
N ASP A 252 -2.77 -51.82 12.38
CA ASP A 252 -2.15 -52.90 13.14
C ASP A 252 -0.63 -53.00 12.98
N LEU A 253 0.05 -53.49 14.03
CA LEU A 253 0.90 -54.69 13.98
C LEU A 253 1.42 -55.05 15.39
N ARG A 254 1.42 -56.36 15.65
CA ARG A 254 1.67 -57.07 16.91
C ARG A 254 3.10 -56.92 17.44
N GLY A 255 3.29 -57.05 18.77
CA GLY A 255 4.60 -57.43 19.32
C GLY A 255 4.86 -57.15 20.80
N ASP A 256 4.37 -58.05 21.65
CA ASP A 256 4.99 -58.57 22.87
C ASP A 256 5.38 -57.69 24.10
N ARG A 257 5.29 -58.38 25.25
CA ARG A 257 5.37 -57.98 26.64
C ARG A 257 6.79 -57.58 27.09
N THR A 258 6.89 -56.77 28.15
CA THR A 258 7.55 -57.15 29.43
C THR A 258 7.51 -55.99 30.46
N ASP A 259 7.85 -56.35 31.69
CA ASP A 259 7.31 -55.90 32.98
C ASP A 259 8.23 -54.90 33.74
N ARG A 260 7.64 -54.13 34.67
CA ARG A 260 8.18 -53.71 36.00
C ARG A 260 9.16 -52.51 36.19
N PRO A 261 9.22 -51.92 37.44
CA PRO A 261 8.99 -50.47 37.62
C PRO A 261 9.95 -49.72 38.60
N ALA A 262 9.60 -48.44 38.82
CA ALA A 262 9.80 -47.63 40.05
C ALA A 262 11.20 -47.05 40.38
N ARG A 263 11.25 -45.73 40.63
CA ARG A 263 11.29 -45.14 42.00
C ARG A 263 11.40 -43.60 41.96
N ARG A 264 10.52 -42.95 42.72
CA ARG A 264 10.60 -41.54 43.14
C ARG A 264 11.50 -41.43 44.38
N HIS A 265 12.31 -40.38 44.46
CA HIS A 265 12.68 -39.78 45.74
C HIS A 265 12.62 -38.26 45.66
N ARG A 266 11.76 -37.69 46.50
CA ARG A 266 11.77 -36.28 46.92
C ARG A 266 12.83 -36.11 48.02
N ARG A 267 13.55 -35.00 48.01
CA ARG A 267 14.01 -34.34 49.25
C ARG A 267 13.98 -32.83 49.07
N ARG A 268 13.15 -32.18 49.89
CA ARG A 268 13.23 -30.76 50.26
C ARG A 268 14.23 -30.66 51.40
N GLU A 269 15.03 -29.59 51.43
CA GLU A 269 15.51 -29.01 52.68
C GLU A 269 15.61 -27.49 52.55
N ARG A 270 15.20 -26.80 53.62
CA ARG A 270 15.21 -25.34 53.83
C ARG A 270 16.15 -25.05 55.00
N ARG A 271 16.75 -23.84 54.98
CA ARG A 271 17.15 -22.92 56.08
C ARG A 271 18.59 -22.43 55.87
N ARG A 272 18.83 -21.15 55.52
CA ARG A 272 18.85 -19.87 56.29
C ARG A 272 20.26 -19.53 56.85
N PRO A 273 20.56 -18.24 57.10
CA PRO A 273 21.71 -17.54 56.51
C PRO A 273 22.91 -17.34 57.46
N VAL A 274 24.08 -17.02 56.88
CA VAL A 274 25.27 -16.58 57.62
C VAL A 274 25.70 -15.19 57.14
N ARG A 275 25.99 -14.31 58.09
CA ARG A 275 26.49 -12.93 57.90
C ARG A 275 27.96 -12.87 58.35
N ARG A 276 28.75 -12.01 57.66
CA ARG A 276 30.09 -11.42 57.93
C ARG A 276 30.97 -11.60 56.69
N SER A 277 31.78 -10.66 56.20
CA SER A 277 32.20 -9.33 56.67
C SER A 277 32.95 -8.62 55.52
N SER A 278 32.96 -7.29 55.57
CA SER A 278 33.81 -6.30 54.89
C SER A 278 34.99 -6.81 54.03
N GLY A 279 34.98 -6.45 52.75
CA GLY A 279 36.12 -6.45 51.84
C GLY A 279 35.93 -5.33 50.80
N ALA A 280 36.99 -4.55 50.57
CA ALA A 280 37.01 -3.29 49.83
C ALA A 280 36.46 -3.40 48.40
N ALA A 281 35.68 -2.39 48.00
CA ALA A 281 35.08 -2.26 46.67
C ALA A 281 36.14 -1.84 45.64
N ILE A 282 36.30 -2.68 44.62
CA ILE A 282 36.80 -2.30 43.29
C ILE A 282 35.57 -1.72 42.57
N PRO A 283 35.63 -0.52 41.95
CA PRO A 283 34.47 0.04 41.26
C PRO A 283 34.22 -0.74 39.97
N SER A 284 33.42 -1.80 40.05
CA SER A 284 32.77 -2.37 38.89
C SER A 284 31.83 -1.30 38.33
N HIS A 285 32.12 -0.79 37.15
CA HIS A 285 31.15 -0.08 36.33
C HIS A 285 30.06 -1.07 35.87
N GLY A 286 29.20 -1.46 36.81
CA GLY A 286 27.92 -2.06 36.52
C GLY A 286 26.97 -0.93 36.13
N CYS A 287 26.75 -0.76 34.84
CA CYS A 287 25.61 -0.01 34.36
C CYS A 287 24.37 -0.83 34.72
N ASP A 288 23.76 -0.56 35.88
CA ASP A 288 22.37 -0.90 36.15
C ASP A 288 21.55 -0.03 35.21
N ARG A 289 21.39 -0.47 33.96
CA ARG A 289 20.67 0.29 32.94
C ARG A 289 19.19 0.24 33.34
N ALA A 290 18.65 1.37 33.78
CA ALA A 290 17.24 1.51 34.08
C ALA A 290 16.43 1.03 32.87
N MET A 291 15.43 0.18 33.12
CA MET A 291 14.58 -0.37 32.07
C MET A 291 13.87 0.77 31.33
N THR A 292 14.00 0.82 30.00
CA THR A 292 13.35 1.82 29.15
C THR A 292 11.84 1.80 29.39
N ARG A 293 11.21 2.96 29.49
CA ARG A 293 9.79 3.14 29.78
C ARG A 293 9.12 3.86 28.63
N ILE A 294 8.12 3.25 28.02
CA ILE A 294 7.34 3.83 26.92
C ILE A 294 5.89 3.97 27.36
N ALA A 295 5.33 5.16 27.19
CA ALA A 295 3.91 5.42 27.40
C ALA A 295 3.19 5.49 26.06
N VAL A 296 2.01 4.88 25.97
CA VAL A 296 1.09 5.01 24.83
C VAL A 296 -0.22 5.61 25.32
N VAL A 297 -0.58 6.79 24.79
CA VAL A 297 -1.81 7.49 25.14
C VAL A 297 -2.86 7.18 24.09
N GLY A 298 -3.89 6.41 24.45
CA GLY A 298 -4.99 5.98 23.57
C GLY A 298 -4.99 4.49 23.24
N GLY A 299 -6.09 3.82 23.55
CA GLY A 299 -6.38 2.40 23.32
C GLY A 299 -7.14 2.12 22.01
N GLY A 300 -6.95 2.95 20.99
CA GLY A 300 -7.46 2.70 19.64
C GLY A 300 -6.64 1.63 18.87
N PRO A 301 -7.00 1.33 17.61
CA PRO A 301 -6.30 0.31 16.83
C PRO A 301 -4.78 0.55 16.69
N GLY A 302 -4.38 1.81 16.43
CA GLY A 302 -2.97 2.18 16.33
C GLY A 302 -2.23 2.06 17.67
N GLY A 303 -2.79 2.60 18.75
CA GLY A 303 -2.15 2.58 20.08
C GLY A 303 -1.99 1.17 20.65
N LEU A 304 -3.05 0.35 20.61
CA LEU A 304 -2.98 -1.04 21.08
C LEU A 304 -1.97 -1.87 20.29
N LEU A 305 -1.95 -1.71 18.96
CA LEU A 305 -1.01 -2.44 18.11
C LEU A 305 0.43 -1.96 18.33
N ALA A 306 0.66 -0.65 18.42
CA ALA A 306 1.99 -0.09 18.68
C ALA A 306 2.52 -0.58 20.02
N ALA A 307 1.71 -0.52 21.08
CA ALA A 307 2.10 -1.00 22.40
C ALA A 307 2.46 -2.49 22.40
N ALA A 308 1.63 -3.32 21.76
CA ALA A 308 1.87 -4.76 21.65
C ALA A 308 3.17 -5.05 20.88
N LEU A 309 3.35 -4.45 19.69
CA LEU A 309 4.49 -4.71 18.82
C LEU A 309 5.81 -4.21 19.43
N ILE A 310 5.83 -3.02 20.01
CA ILE A 310 7.01 -2.48 20.70
C ILE A 310 7.43 -3.44 21.81
N ARG A 311 6.48 -3.90 22.63
CA ARG A 311 6.77 -4.84 23.72
C ARG A 311 7.22 -6.22 23.23
N GLU A 312 6.62 -6.74 22.15
CA GLU A 312 7.00 -8.01 21.52
C GLU A 312 8.43 -7.96 20.94
N ARG A 313 8.82 -6.83 20.36
CA ARG A 313 10.10 -6.66 19.66
C ARG A 313 11.24 -6.17 20.56
N ARG A 314 10.91 -5.50 21.68
CA ARG A 314 11.85 -5.04 22.72
C ARG A 314 11.45 -5.55 24.11
N PRO A 315 11.81 -6.81 24.46
CA PRO A 315 11.47 -7.40 25.75
C PRO A 315 12.13 -6.72 26.97
N ASP A 316 13.15 -5.90 26.75
CA ASP A 316 13.87 -5.09 27.73
C ASP A 316 13.19 -3.75 28.05
N THR A 317 12.06 -3.44 27.42
CA THR A 317 11.34 -2.18 27.58
C THR A 317 9.97 -2.37 28.24
N SER A 318 9.65 -1.58 29.27
CA SER A 318 8.29 -1.52 29.82
C SER A 318 7.40 -0.63 28.96
N VAL A 319 6.18 -1.10 28.68
CA VAL A 319 5.19 -0.34 27.90
C VAL A 319 3.91 -0.23 28.71
N ASP A 320 3.48 0.99 29.01
CA ASP A 320 2.22 1.31 29.67
C ASP A 320 1.28 1.98 28.65
N LEU A 321 0.04 1.51 28.54
CA LEU A 321 -0.98 2.11 27.68
C LEU A 321 -2.10 2.68 28.53
N PHE A 322 -2.48 3.93 28.26
CA PHE A 322 -3.50 4.68 28.98
C PHE A 322 -4.71 4.92 28.08
N GLU A 323 -5.88 4.46 28.49
CA GLU A 323 -7.14 4.64 27.78
C GLU A 323 -8.18 5.30 28.69
N ARG A 324 -8.84 6.33 28.16
CA ARG A 324 -9.82 7.13 28.90
C ARG A 324 -11.14 6.39 29.14
N ASN A 325 -11.50 5.48 28.25
CA ASN A 325 -12.73 4.68 28.33
C ASN A 325 -12.47 3.31 28.99
N GLY A 326 -13.55 2.59 29.30
CA GLY A 326 -13.48 1.19 29.69
C GLY A 326 -13.11 0.26 28.53
N PRO A 327 -12.68 -0.99 28.82
CA PRO A 327 -12.29 -1.94 27.78
C PRO A 327 -13.45 -2.29 26.82
N ASP A 328 -14.70 -2.27 27.27
CA ASP A 328 -15.86 -2.56 26.41
C ASP A 328 -16.62 -1.31 25.96
N GLU A 329 -16.14 -0.13 26.34
CA GLU A 329 -16.74 1.17 25.98
C GLU A 329 -16.11 1.68 24.68
N SER A 330 -16.46 1.04 23.56
CA SER A 330 -16.03 1.46 22.22
C SER A 330 -17.19 2.03 21.41
N PHE A 331 -16.99 3.23 20.85
CA PHE A 331 -17.93 3.86 19.94
C PHE A 331 -17.64 3.52 18.48
N GLY A 332 -18.69 3.44 17.66
CA GLY A 332 -18.63 3.05 16.25
C GLY A 332 -19.06 1.62 15.98
N PHE A 333 -19.13 1.26 14.70
CA PHE A 333 -19.69 -0.02 14.22
C PHE A 333 -18.60 -0.86 13.51
N GLY A 334 -18.70 -1.07 12.20
CA GLY A 334 -17.73 -1.83 11.41
C GLY A 334 -16.63 -0.97 10.80
N VAL A 335 -15.48 -1.59 10.50
CA VAL A 335 -14.38 -0.99 9.75
C VAL A 335 -14.11 -1.84 8.51
N VAL A 336 -13.98 -1.19 7.35
CA VAL A 336 -13.73 -1.84 6.06
C VAL A 336 -12.27 -1.69 5.61
N PHE A 337 -11.76 -2.73 4.95
CA PHE A 337 -10.46 -2.84 4.31
C PHE A 337 -10.68 -3.30 2.86
N SER A 338 -9.94 -2.75 1.90
CA SER A 338 -9.90 -3.38 0.57
C SER A 338 -9.07 -4.64 0.59
N ALA A 339 -9.36 -5.60 -0.30
CA ALA A 339 -8.60 -6.86 -0.42
C ALA A 339 -7.09 -6.61 -0.61
N ALA A 340 -6.75 -5.57 -1.36
CA ALA A 340 -5.36 -5.15 -1.58
C ALA A 340 -4.69 -4.58 -0.31
N LYS A 341 -5.43 -3.91 0.57
CA LYS A 341 -4.92 -3.42 1.87
C LYS A 341 -4.79 -4.57 2.85
N LEU A 342 -5.80 -5.45 2.95
CA LEU A 342 -5.78 -6.62 3.82
C LEU A 342 -4.61 -7.56 3.48
N SER A 343 -4.34 -7.77 2.19
CA SER A 343 -3.21 -8.59 1.74
C SER A 343 -1.85 -7.99 2.14
N ARG A 344 -1.71 -6.65 2.09
CA ARG A 344 -0.53 -5.94 2.57
C ARG A 344 -0.35 -6.07 4.08
N LEU A 345 -1.44 -5.86 4.84
CA LEU A 345 -1.43 -6.02 6.29
C LEU A 345 -1.04 -7.44 6.69
N HIS A 346 -1.52 -8.46 5.97
CA HIS A 346 -1.11 -9.84 6.22
C HIS A 346 0.37 -10.09 5.94
N GLY A 347 0.93 -9.48 4.89
CA GLY A 347 2.37 -9.56 4.62
C GLY A 347 3.23 -8.84 5.66
N ALA A 348 2.72 -7.77 6.28
CA ALA A 348 3.42 -7.01 7.32
C ALA A 348 3.28 -7.63 8.72
N ASP A 349 2.11 -8.21 9.03
CA ASP A 349 1.84 -8.91 10.29
C ASP A 349 0.91 -10.10 10.05
N LEU A 350 1.50 -11.29 10.06
CA LEU A 350 0.77 -12.54 9.82
C LEU A 350 -0.32 -12.81 10.86
N ARG A 351 -0.11 -12.43 12.13
CA ARG A 351 -1.09 -12.68 13.21
C ARG A 351 -2.32 -11.81 13.01
N LEU A 352 -2.12 -10.50 12.83
CA LEU A 352 -3.20 -9.55 12.59
C LEU A 352 -3.92 -9.85 11.27
N GLY A 353 -3.17 -10.10 10.19
CA GLY A 353 -3.77 -10.40 8.89
C GLY A 353 -4.58 -11.70 8.89
N SER A 354 -4.12 -12.74 9.60
CA SER A 354 -4.90 -13.98 9.74
C SER A 354 -6.15 -13.75 10.58
N ALA A 355 -6.03 -13.04 11.71
CA ALA A 355 -7.18 -12.73 12.56
C ALA A 355 -8.24 -11.90 11.83
N LEU A 356 -7.83 -10.90 11.02
CA LEU A 356 -8.75 -10.11 10.20
C LEU A 356 -9.46 -10.93 9.13
N ARG A 357 -8.76 -11.90 8.51
CA ARG A 357 -9.37 -12.81 7.53
C ARG A 357 -10.34 -13.80 8.17
N GLU A 358 -10.00 -14.32 9.35
CA GLU A 358 -10.83 -15.32 10.06
C GLU A 358 -12.07 -14.71 10.70
N ASN A 359 -11.98 -13.45 11.14
CA ASN A 359 -13.06 -12.77 11.88
C ASN A 359 -13.78 -11.69 11.06
N GLY A 360 -13.43 -11.54 9.78
CA GLY A 360 -13.99 -10.52 8.88
C GLY A 360 -14.99 -11.10 7.88
N VAL A 361 -15.97 -10.28 7.49
CA VAL A 361 -16.89 -10.55 6.38
C VAL A 361 -16.24 -10.08 5.09
N HIS A 362 -16.41 -10.83 3.99
CA HIS A 362 -15.80 -10.55 2.70
C HIS A 362 -16.85 -10.48 1.60
N TRP A 363 -16.70 -9.53 0.69
CA TRP A 363 -17.54 -9.36 -0.50
C TRP A 363 -16.71 -8.72 -1.62
N ASP A 364 -17.22 -8.72 -2.85
CA ASP A 364 -16.43 -8.28 -4.02
C ASP A 364 -16.95 -7.01 -4.68
N ASP A 365 -18.24 -6.72 -4.54
CA ASP A 365 -18.96 -5.71 -5.31
C ASP A 365 -19.33 -4.47 -4.50
N ILE A 366 -19.55 -3.38 -5.25
CA ILE A 366 -20.22 -2.17 -4.77
C ILE A 366 -21.59 -2.13 -5.43
N GLU A 367 -22.64 -1.94 -4.62
CA GLU A 367 -23.98 -1.62 -5.09
C GLU A 367 -24.26 -0.12 -4.94
N ILE A 368 -24.89 0.46 -5.96
CA ILE A 368 -25.34 1.86 -5.99
C ILE A 368 -26.84 1.83 -6.24
N ARG A 369 -27.62 2.44 -5.35
CA ARG A 369 -29.07 2.62 -5.48
C ARG A 369 -29.40 4.10 -5.64
N LEU A 370 -29.98 4.47 -6.76
CA LEU A 370 -30.35 5.84 -7.09
C LEU A 370 -31.68 5.83 -7.84
N GLU A 371 -32.69 6.57 -7.35
CA GLU A 371 -34.01 6.71 -8.01
C GLU A 371 -34.68 5.37 -8.39
N GLY A 372 -34.58 4.36 -7.51
CA GLY A 372 -35.13 3.02 -7.75
C GLY A 372 -34.27 2.12 -8.66
N GLU A 373 -33.27 2.66 -9.35
CA GLU A 373 -32.28 1.89 -10.08
C GLU A 373 -31.28 1.24 -9.12
N ARG A 374 -30.87 0.00 -9.43
CA ARG A 374 -29.83 -0.74 -8.70
C ARG A 374 -28.71 -1.13 -9.66
N MET A 375 -27.50 -0.68 -9.36
CA MET A 375 -26.32 -0.92 -10.18
C MET A 375 -25.26 -1.60 -9.33
N ARG A 376 -24.62 -2.65 -9.86
CA ARG A 376 -23.51 -3.33 -9.19
C ARG A 376 -22.27 -3.25 -10.06
N CYS A 377 -21.13 -3.08 -9.39
CA CYS A 377 -19.81 -3.17 -9.99
C CYS A 377 -18.95 -4.11 -9.15
N ALA A 378 -18.60 -5.27 -9.71
CA ALA A 378 -17.73 -6.25 -9.08
C ALA A 378 -16.23 -5.92 -9.23
N GLY A 379 -15.37 -6.83 -8.76
CA GLY A 379 -13.92 -6.79 -8.95
C GLY A 379 -13.17 -5.83 -8.04
N GLN A 380 -13.81 -5.31 -6.99
CA GLN A 380 -13.19 -4.36 -6.06
C GLN A 380 -12.58 -5.04 -4.83
N GLY A 381 -13.23 -6.08 -4.31
CA GLY A 381 -12.78 -6.89 -3.18
C GLY A 381 -12.67 -6.11 -1.87
N PHE A 382 -13.51 -6.44 -0.89
CA PHE A 382 -13.52 -5.83 0.43
C PHE A 382 -13.61 -6.87 1.55
N SER A 383 -13.20 -6.43 2.73
CA SER A 383 -13.35 -7.14 3.98
C SER A 383 -13.71 -6.15 5.08
N ALA A 384 -14.57 -6.52 6.01
CA ALA A 384 -14.84 -5.71 7.19
C ALA A 384 -14.95 -6.54 8.46
N ILE A 385 -14.69 -5.88 9.58
CA ILE A 385 -14.77 -6.46 10.92
C ILE A 385 -15.43 -5.45 11.86
N SER A 386 -16.20 -5.93 12.83
CA SER A 386 -16.71 -5.06 13.89
C SER A 386 -15.53 -4.41 14.64
N ARG A 387 -15.64 -3.10 14.91
CA ARG A 387 -14.61 -2.36 15.66
C ARG A 387 -14.38 -2.97 17.04
N ARG A 388 -15.46 -3.46 17.68
CA ARG A 388 -15.40 -4.18 18.95
C ARG A 388 -14.50 -5.41 18.86
N ASN A 389 -14.69 -6.26 17.84
CA ASN A 389 -13.88 -7.48 17.67
C ASN A 389 -12.42 -7.12 17.34
N LEU A 390 -12.18 -6.13 16.48
CA LEU A 390 -10.83 -5.65 16.18
C LEU A 390 -10.10 -5.20 17.46
N LEU A 391 -10.74 -4.35 18.28
CA LEU A 391 -10.15 -3.89 19.54
C LEU A 391 -9.94 -5.05 20.52
N ALA A 392 -10.86 -6.01 20.61
CA ALA A 392 -10.69 -7.19 21.44
C ALA A 392 -9.44 -8.01 21.04
N LEU A 393 -9.24 -8.26 19.75
CA LEU A 393 -8.06 -8.96 19.23
C LEU A 393 -6.76 -8.21 19.55
N LEU A 394 -6.75 -6.89 19.37
CA LEU A 394 -5.57 -6.07 19.66
C LEU A 394 -5.28 -5.95 21.16
N ARG A 395 -6.32 -5.86 22.00
CA ARG A 395 -6.18 -5.91 23.47
C ARG A 395 -5.62 -7.24 23.95
N ASP A 396 -6.13 -8.35 23.43
CA ASP A 396 -5.62 -9.70 23.78
C ASP A 396 -4.14 -9.83 23.43
N ARG A 397 -3.74 -9.31 22.26
CA ARG A 397 -2.32 -9.25 21.87
C ARG A 397 -1.49 -8.38 22.81
N ALA A 398 -1.94 -7.16 23.12
CA ALA A 398 -1.23 -6.26 24.03
C ALA A 398 -1.07 -6.86 25.43
N HIS A 399 -2.14 -7.47 25.96
CA HIS A 399 -2.12 -8.19 27.23
C HIS A 399 -1.13 -9.37 27.18
N THR A 400 -1.16 -10.18 26.12
CA THR A 400 -0.25 -11.32 25.93
C THR A 400 1.22 -10.90 25.81
N ALA A 401 1.49 -9.73 25.21
CA ALA A 401 2.82 -9.14 25.17
C ALA A 401 3.31 -8.64 26.55
N GLY A 402 2.40 -8.47 27.52
CA GLY A 402 2.71 -7.95 28.85
C GLY A 402 2.74 -6.42 28.91
N VAL A 403 1.93 -5.76 28.09
CA VAL A 403 1.70 -4.31 28.16
C VAL A 403 0.88 -3.97 29.42
N GLY A 404 1.26 -2.91 30.13
CA GLY A 404 0.50 -2.37 31.27
C GLY A 404 -0.72 -1.59 30.80
N LEU A 405 -1.86 -2.27 30.59
CA LEU A 405 -3.11 -1.65 30.16
C LEU A 405 -3.82 -0.95 31.33
N ARG A 406 -4.03 0.37 31.23
CA ARG A 406 -4.71 1.22 32.22
C ARG A 406 -5.95 1.87 31.59
N TYR A 407 -7.13 1.39 31.99
CA TYR A 407 -8.43 1.91 31.54
C TYR A 407 -8.99 2.96 32.50
N HIS A 408 -9.97 3.73 32.04
CA HIS A 408 -10.53 4.87 32.80
C HIS A 408 -9.45 5.80 33.34
N THR A 409 -8.34 5.91 32.61
CA THR A 409 -7.15 6.63 33.02
C THR A 409 -6.82 7.64 31.94
N GLU A 410 -7.32 8.86 32.13
CA GLU A 410 -6.95 10.00 31.28
C GLU A 410 -5.66 10.63 31.82
N VAL A 411 -4.72 10.93 30.92
CA VAL A 411 -3.38 11.43 31.26
C VAL A 411 -3.01 12.58 30.33
N ASP A 412 -2.17 13.50 30.83
CA ASP A 412 -1.51 14.50 30.00
C ASP A 412 -0.19 13.96 29.47
N ALA A 413 0.16 14.27 28.22
CA ALA A 413 1.42 13.84 27.63
C ALA A 413 2.62 14.48 28.35
N LEU A 414 2.47 15.73 28.80
CA LEU A 414 3.52 16.47 29.52
C LEU A 414 3.93 15.76 30.82
N ASP A 415 2.96 15.24 31.58
CA ASP A 415 3.23 14.50 32.82
C ASP A 415 3.96 13.17 32.55
N LEU A 416 3.71 12.56 31.39
CA LEU A 416 4.31 11.30 31.00
C LEU A 416 5.76 11.47 30.53
N GLU A 417 6.09 12.61 29.93
CA GLU A 417 7.45 12.93 29.50
C GLU A 417 8.43 12.91 30.68
N ASP A 418 8.03 13.33 31.88
CA ASP A 418 8.90 13.30 33.06
C ASP A 418 9.20 11.89 33.58
N THR A 419 8.41 10.89 33.17
CA THR A 419 8.43 9.54 33.75
C THR A 419 8.68 8.43 32.72
N HIS A 420 8.73 8.76 31.43
CA HIS A 420 8.90 7.83 30.33
C HIS A 420 9.94 8.37 29.33
N ASP A 421 10.68 7.45 28.73
CA ASP A 421 11.73 7.76 27.75
C ASP A 421 11.15 8.04 26.36
N LEU A 422 9.91 7.61 26.09
CA LEU A 422 9.15 7.87 24.86
C LEU A 422 7.65 7.92 25.16
N VAL A 423 6.95 8.90 24.59
CA VAL A 423 5.49 9.04 24.64
C VAL A 423 4.90 8.91 23.23
N VAL A 424 3.97 7.99 23.06
CA VAL A 424 3.24 7.77 21.79
C VAL A 424 1.82 8.31 21.94
N GLY A 425 1.53 9.43 21.29
CA GLY A 425 0.19 10.00 21.15
C GLY A 425 -0.64 9.27 20.10
N ALA A 426 -1.54 8.40 20.55
CA ALA A 426 -2.48 7.63 19.73
C ALA A 426 -3.95 7.90 20.14
N ASP A 427 -4.20 9.08 20.70
CA ASP A 427 -5.44 9.49 21.38
C ASP A 427 -6.50 10.10 20.43
N GLY A 428 -6.29 9.92 19.13
CA GLY A 428 -7.29 10.09 18.07
C GLY A 428 -7.51 11.54 17.61
N LEU A 429 -8.65 11.77 16.95
CA LEU A 429 -8.96 13.06 16.32
C LEU A 429 -8.87 14.25 17.30
N ASN A 430 -9.38 14.07 18.52
CA ASN A 430 -9.36 15.08 19.59
C ASN A 430 -8.10 14.96 20.47
N SER A 431 -6.95 14.69 19.84
CA SER A 431 -5.69 14.45 20.53
C SER A 431 -5.31 15.61 21.45
N ARG A 432 -5.24 15.33 22.75
CA ARG A 432 -4.70 16.23 23.76
C ARG A 432 -3.18 16.25 23.69
N THR A 433 -2.54 15.12 23.35
CA THR A 433 -1.10 15.07 23.11
C THR A 433 -0.67 16.04 22.01
N ARG A 434 -1.41 16.09 20.89
CA ARG A 434 -1.16 17.06 19.81
C ARG A 434 -1.35 18.51 20.28
N GLN A 435 -2.37 18.77 21.10
CA GLN A 435 -2.65 20.11 21.62
C GLN A 435 -1.56 20.58 22.60
N ALA A 436 -1.05 19.69 23.45
CA ALA A 436 -0.01 20.01 24.44
C ALA A 436 1.28 20.55 23.79
N HIS A 437 1.64 20.09 22.59
CA HIS A 437 2.79 20.57 21.83
C HIS A 437 2.39 21.15 20.47
N ALA A 438 1.28 21.88 20.41
CA ALA A 438 0.73 22.40 19.15
C ALA A 438 1.72 23.28 18.37
N GLU A 439 2.58 24.05 19.06
CA GLU A 439 3.62 24.86 18.41
C GLU A 439 4.66 24.02 17.65
N SER A 440 4.96 22.82 18.12
CA SER A 440 5.91 21.91 17.48
C SER A 440 5.25 21.06 16.39
N PHE A 441 4.10 20.45 16.72
CA PHE A 441 3.36 19.62 15.77
C PHE A 441 2.72 20.43 14.64
N ARG A 442 2.46 21.72 14.85
CA ARG A 442 1.90 22.67 13.86
C ARG A 442 0.69 22.08 13.12
N PRO A 443 -0.39 21.71 13.83
CA PRO A 443 -1.52 21.04 13.20
C PRO A 443 -2.39 22.00 12.40
N THR A 444 -2.71 21.62 11.17
CA THR A 444 -3.81 22.21 10.39
C THR A 444 -5.04 21.31 10.53
N ILE A 445 -6.19 21.91 10.84
CA ILE A 445 -7.47 21.21 10.96
C ILE A 445 -8.47 21.89 10.02
N GLU A 446 -8.87 21.16 8.98
CA GLU A 446 -9.87 21.59 8.02
C GLU A 446 -11.18 20.86 8.29
N MET A 447 -12.27 21.60 8.40
CA MET A 447 -13.59 21.03 8.64
C MET A 447 -14.32 20.88 7.32
N ALA A 448 -14.78 19.67 7.03
CA ALA A 448 -15.72 19.42 5.93
C ALA A 448 -17.02 20.21 6.14
N THR A 449 -17.66 20.58 5.03
CA THR A 449 -18.98 21.22 5.01
C THR A 449 -20.10 20.20 5.08
N ALA A 450 -19.89 19.00 4.52
CA ALA A 450 -20.84 17.89 4.62
C ALA A 450 -21.05 17.43 6.07
N ARG A 451 -22.29 17.05 6.36
CA ARG A 451 -22.72 16.50 7.64
C ARG A 451 -22.84 14.99 7.52
N TYR A 452 -22.35 14.28 8.53
CA TYR A 452 -22.54 12.84 8.63
C TYR A 452 -23.02 12.42 10.01
N ILE A 453 -23.73 11.29 10.05
CA ILE A 453 -24.10 10.58 11.28
C ILE A 453 -23.87 9.08 11.09
N TRP A 454 -23.27 8.43 12.08
CA TRP A 454 -22.89 7.02 11.97
C TRP A 454 -23.83 6.13 12.77
N PHE A 455 -24.63 5.32 12.07
CA PHE A 455 -25.49 4.27 12.63
C PHE A 455 -24.93 2.87 12.32
N GLY A 456 -25.53 1.87 12.94
CA GLY A 456 -25.50 0.49 12.48
C GLY A 456 -26.86 0.11 11.91
N ALA A 457 -26.94 -1.04 11.28
CA ALA A 457 -28.18 -1.71 10.92
C ALA A 457 -28.16 -3.13 11.48
N ASP A 458 -29.29 -3.60 12.03
CA ASP A 458 -29.43 -4.98 12.57
C ASP A 458 -29.62 -6.05 11.50
N ARG A 459 -29.02 -5.82 10.32
CA ARG A 459 -28.99 -6.73 9.19
C ARG A 459 -27.64 -6.63 8.47
N ALA A 460 -27.14 -7.76 8.00
CA ALA A 460 -26.02 -7.81 7.07
C ALA A 460 -26.51 -7.49 5.64
N PHE A 461 -25.93 -6.45 5.03
CA PHE A 461 -26.01 -6.24 3.59
C PHE A 461 -25.06 -7.23 2.90
N ASP A 462 -25.37 -7.65 1.69
CA ASP A 462 -24.56 -8.63 0.94
C ASP A 462 -23.33 -8.00 0.27
N SER A 463 -23.33 -6.68 0.10
CA SER A 463 -22.24 -5.91 -0.48
C SER A 463 -22.05 -4.55 0.19
N MET A 464 -21.03 -3.79 -0.25
CA MET A 464 -20.93 -2.37 0.06
C MET A 464 -21.98 -1.62 -0.76
N THR A 465 -23.02 -1.12 -0.10
CA THR A 465 -24.18 -0.48 -0.73
C THR A 465 -24.17 1.01 -0.47
N PHE A 466 -24.24 1.82 -1.52
CA PHE A 466 -24.47 3.25 -1.47
C PHE A 466 -25.91 3.56 -1.85
N LEU A 467 -26.66 4.16 -0.94
CA LEU A 467 -28.06 4.55 -1.12
C LEU A 467 -28.12 6.05 -1.34
N PHE A 468 -28.86 6.52 -2.32
CA PHE A 468 -29.11 7.95 -2.57
C PHE A 468 -30.61 8.21 -2.58
N GLU A 469 -31.10 8.87 -1.54
CA GLU A 469 -32.53 9.11 -1.32
C GLU A 469 -32.85 10.59 -1.30
N ARG A 470 -33.97 10.95 -1.93
CA ARG A 470 -34.44 12.33 -2.02
C ARG A 470 -35.50 12.59 -0.95
N ALA A 471 -35.20 13.52 -0.05
CA ALA A 471 -36.17 14.12 0.86
C ALA A 471 -36.69 15.45 0.30
N GLU A 472 -37.77 15.99 0.89
CA GLU A 472 -38.28 17.34 0.57
C GLU A 472 -37.20 18.42 0.76
N ALA A 473 -36.38 18.27 1.80
CA ALA A 473 -35.32 19.20 2.15
C ALA A 473 -34.07 19.09 1.26
N GLY A 474 -33.90 18.02 0.47
CA GLY A 474 -32.72 17.78 -0.35
C GLY A 474 -32.30 16.31 -0.37
N TRP A 475 -31.06 16.05 -0.78
CA TRP A 475 -30.54 14.71 -0.97
C TRP A 475 -29.78 14.20 0.27
N PHE A 476 -30.02 12.94 0.60
CA PHE A 476 -29.26 12.19 1.59
C PHE A 476 -28.62 10.98 0.91
N ALA A 477 -27.43 10.63 1.36
CA ALA A 477 -26.77 9.41 0.96
C ALA A 477 -26.48 8.54 2.18
N ALA A 478 -26.42 7.23 2.00
CA ALA A 478 -25.99 6.30 3.04
C ALA A 478 -24.98 5.28 2.53
N HIS A 479 -23.98 4.98 3.35
CA HIS A 479 -22.94 3.97 3.09
C HIS A 479 -23.21 2.79 4.01
N ALA A 480 -23.66 1.69 3.43
CA ALA A 480 -23.94 0.45 4.14
C ALA A 480 -22.94 -0.63 3.77
N TYR A 481 -22.42 -1.36 4.75
CA TYR A 481 -21.60 -2.55 4.50
C TYR A 481 -21.62 -3.50 5.71
N PRO A 482 -21.62 -4.82 5.49
CA PRO A 482 -21.62 -5.79 6.57
C PRO A 482 -20.30 -5.72 7.35
N TYR A 483 -20.33 -6.00 8.64
CA TYR A 483 -19.12 -6.17 9.46
C TYR A 483 -19.14 -7.41 10.35
N ASP A 484 -20.26 -8.12 10.37
CA ASP A 484 -20.47 -9.48 10.85
C ASP A 484 -21.66 -10.09 10.10
N ASP A 485 -22.01 -11.34 10.39
CA ASP A 485 -23.07 -12.09 9.70
C ASP A 485 -24.48 -11.51 9.91
N PHE A 486 -24.65 -10.59 10.86
CA PHE A 486 -25.96 -10.12 11.30
C PHE A 486 -26.15 -8.61 11.17
N SER A 487 -25.07 -7.85 11.00
CA SER A 487 -25.08 -6.40 11.19
C SER A 487 -24.24 -5.67 10.16
N SER A 488 -24.61 -4.42 9.89
CA SER A 488 -23.91 -3.54 8.96
C SER A 488 -23.65 -2.17 9.53
N THR A 489 -22.57 -1.54 9.08
CA THR A 489 -22.39 -0.10 9.24
C THR A 489 -23.44 0.60 8.38
N PHE A 490 -23.96 1.74 8.85
CA PHE A 490 -24.86 2.60 8.08
C PHE A 490 -24.52 4.07 8.35
N VAL A 491 -23.63 4.65 7.56
CA VAL A 491 -23.24 6.07 7.68
C VAL A 491 -24.13 6.90 6.77
N VAL A 492 -24.85 7.88 7.30
CA VAL A 492 -25.65 8.81 6.50
C VAL A 492 -24.90 10.13 6.33
N GLU A 493 -24.91 10.68 5.11
CA GLU A 493 -24.32 11.96 4.75
C GLU A 493 -25.32 12.87 4.01
N CYS A 494 -25.20 14.19 4.21
CA CYS A 494 -25.90 15.21 3.45
C CYS A 494 -25.13 16.53 3.48
N ASP A 495 -25.46 17.46 2.59
CA ASP A 495 -24.91 18.82 2.64
C ASP A 495 -25.51 19.63 3.80
N GLU A 496 -24.78 20.65 4.27
CA GLU A 496 -25.19 21.52 5.39
C GLU A 496 -26.57 22.15 5.16
N SER A 497 -26.90 22.52 3.91
CA SER A 497 -28.16 23.19 3.60
C SER A 497 -29.35 22.23 3.70
N THR A 498 -29.18 20.99 3.25
CA THR A 498 -30.16 19.91 3.39
C THR A 498 -30.36 19.54 4.85
N TRP A 499 -29.29 19.42 5.64
CA TRP A 499 -29.36 19.13 7.07
C TRP A 499 -30.20 20.16 7.83
N ARG A 500 -29.95 21.46 7.60
CA ARG A 500 -30.72 22.55 8.23
C ARG A 500 -32.17 22.61 7.76
N ARG A 501 -32.43 22.50 6.45
CA ARG A 501 -33.81 22.49 5.92
C ARG A 501 -34.63 21.30 6.45
N SER A 502 -33.97 20.21 6.80
CA SER A 502 -34.60 19.02 7.39
C SER A 502 -34.92 19.18 8.88
N GLY A 503 -34.47 20.24 9.54
CA GLY A 503 -34.64 20.47 10.98
C GLY A 503 -33.83 19.53 11.88
N LEU A 504 -32.86 18.81 11.31
CA LEU A 504 -32.01 17.84 12.04
C LEU A 504 -30.96 18.54 12.93
N ASP A 505 -30.86 19.86 12.85
CA ASP A 505 -30.01 20.73 13.67
C ASP A 505 -30.65 21.10 15.02
N SER A 506 -31.92 20.77 15.23
CA SER A 506 -32.70 21.16 16.40
C SER A 506 -32.35 20.41 17.70
N VAL A 507 -31.65 19.28 17.62
CA VAL A 507 -31.39 18.38 18.76
C VAL A 507 -30.36 18.95 19.76
N GLY A 508 -29.59 19.97 19.34
CA GLY A 508 -28.60 20.64 20.21
C GLY A 508 -27.43 19.73 20.60
N GLU A 509 -26.66 20.16 21.61
CA GLU A 509 -25.54 19.36 22.13
C GLU A 509 -26.02 18.20 22.99
N LEU A 510 -25.57 16.98 22.66
CA LEU A 510 -25.88 15.77 23.42
C LEU A 510 -24.70 15.39 24.34
N PRO A 511 -24.98 14.96 25.59
CA PRO A 511 -23.94 14.44 26.48
C PRO A 511 -23.22 13.22 25.88
N PRO A 512 -21.95 12.96 26.23
CA PRO A 512 -21.25 11.75 25.79
C PRO A 512 -22.05 10.47 26.06
N GLY A 513 -22.06 9.56 25.08
CA GLY A 513 -22.79 8.29 25.14
C GLY A 513 -24.26 8.37 24.72
N HIS A 514 -24.82 9.58 24.58
CA HIS A 514 -26.19 9.75 24.09
C HIS A 514 -26.22 9.83 22.56
N SER A 515 -27.32 9.38 21.97
CA SER A 515 -27.52 9.38 20.52
C SER A 515 -28.70 10.24 20.11
N ASP A 516 -28.62 10.80 18.91
CA ASP A 516 -29.67 11.59 18.29
C ASP A 516 -30.80 10.69 17.79
N GLU A 517 -31.70 10.34 18.71
CA GLU A 517 -32.86 9.48 18.45
C GLU A 517 -33.86 10.08 17.45
N PRO A 518 -34.18 11.39 17.49
CA PRO A 518 -34.99 12.01 16.44
C PRO A 518 -34.41 11.82 15.03
N SER A 519 -33.11 12.05 14.85
CA SER A 519 -32.44 11.81 13.58
C SER A 519 -32.45 10.33 13.19
N ARG A 520 -32.25 9.41 14.14
CA ARG A 520 -32.37 7.97 13.88
C ARG A 520 -33.74 7.61 13.31
N ILE A 521 -34.82 8.11 13.91
CA ILE A 521 -36.20 7.87 13.45
C ILE A 521 -36.43 8.48 12.06
N ALA A 522 -35.96 9.70 11.83
CA ALA A 522 -36.08 10.36 10.52
C ALA A 522 -35.35 9.57 9.42
N MET A 523 -34.11 9.15 9.68
CA MET A 523 -33.32 8.39 8.71
C MET A 523 -33.86 6.97 8.50
N GLN A 524 -34.39 6.32 9.55
CA GLN A 524 -35.09 5.03 9.42
C GLN A 524 -36.27 5.11 8.45
N ARG A 525 -36.99 6.23 8.44
CA ARG A 525 -38.13 6.47 7.53
C ARG A 525 -37.66 6.79 6.12
N LEU A 526 -36.68 7.69 6.00
CA LEU A 526 -36.14 8.11 4.69
C LEU A 526 -35.57 6.94 3.89
N PHE A 527 -34.79 6.08 4.56
CA PHE A 527 -34.13 4.94 3.93
C PHE A 527 -34.93 3.62 4.07
N ALA A 528 -36.24 3.66 4.37
CA ALA A 528 -37.01 2.45 4.67
C ALA A 528 -36.93 1.38 3.57
N ASP A 529 -37.03 1.80 2.30
CA ASP A 529 -36.94 0.91 1.14
C ASP A 529 -35.49 0.40 0.93
N GLY A 530 -34.50 1.27 1.15
CA GLY A 530 -33.08 0.92 1.06
C GLY A 530 -32.57 0.01 2.19
N LEU A 531 -33.23 0.03 3.34
CA LEU A 531 -32.90 -0.77 4.52
C LEU A 531 -33.39 -2.22 4.41
N ASP A 532 -34.26 -2.53 3.43
CA ASP A 532 -34.83 -3.86 3.24
C ASP A 532 -35.40 -4.45 4.57
N GLY A 533 -36.04 -3.60 5.38
CA GLY A 533 -36.63 -3.97 6.67
C GLY A 533 -35.68 -3.96 7.89
N ALA A 534 -34.42 -3.58 7.72
CA ALA A 534 -33.48 -3.42 8.83
C ALA A 534 -33.80 -2.21 9.72
N ARG A 535 -33.46 -2.31 11.01
CA ARG A 535 -33.55 -1.23 11.99
C ARG A 535 -32.20 -0.57 12.18
N LEU A 536 -32.20 0.76 12.21
CA LEU A 536 -31.02 1.55 12.54
C LEU A 536 -30.69 1.45 14.03
N LEU A 537 -29.43 1.14 14.32
CA LEU A 537 -28.81 1.03 15.63
C LEU A 537 -28.00 2.29 15.92
N THR A 538 -28.00 2.72 17.18
CA THR A 538 -27.23 3.89 17.63
C THR A 538 -26.14 3.50 18.61
N ASN A 539 -24.98 4.18 18.52
CA ASN A 539 -23.87 4.01 19.44
C ASN A 539 -23.11 5.34 19.57
N ASN A 540 -23.64 6.26 20.40
CA ASN A 540 -23.19 7.66 20.46
C ASN A 540 -23.30 8.35 19.09
N SER A 541 -24.37 8.03 18.36
CA SER A 541 -24.63 8.49 16.99
C SER A 541 -25.14 9.92 17.01
N ARG A 542 -24.37 10.85 16.46
CA ARG A 542 -24.71 12.28 16.39
C ARG A 542 -24.19 12.88 15.09
N TRP A 543 -24.87 13.92 14.60
CA TRP A 543 -24.40 14.67 13.44
C TRP A 543 -23.06 15.33 13.75
N ALA A 544 -22.11 15.12 12.86
CA ALA A 544 -20.77 15.67 12.94
C ALA A 544 -20.32 16.17 11.56
N ARG A 545 -19.21 16.90 11.57
CA ARG A 545 -18.46 17.26 10.36
C ARG A 545 -17.13 16.52 10.42
N PHE A 546 -16.67 16.02 9.29
CA PHE A 546 -15.37 15.38 9.24
C PHE A 546 -14.26 16.44 9.41
N SER A 547 -13.23 16.11 10.19
CA SER A 547 -12.07 16.98 10.41
C SER A 547 -10.86 16.35 9.74
N THR A 548 -10.30 17.01 8.73
CA THR A 548 -9.05 16.63 8.11
C THR A 548 -7.90 17.25 8.89
N VAL A 549 -7.13 16.42 9.60
CA VAL A 549 -5.97 16.81 10.41
C VAL A 549 -4.71 16.58 9.59
N ARG A 550 -3.83 17.57 9.55
CA ARG A 550 -2.47 17.48 9.00
C ARG A 550 -1.49 18.10 9.98
N ALA A 551 -0.73 17.26 10.68
CA ALA A 551 0.37 17.75 11.52
C ALA A 551 1.61 18.12 10.67
N GLY A 552 2.12 19.33 10.87
CA GLY A 552 3.36 19.84 10.26
C GLY A 552 4.64 19.19 10.81
N SER A 553 4.58 18.52 11.95
CA SER A 553 5.57 17.54 12.44
C SER A 553 4.81 16.43 13.16
N TRP A 554 5.32 15.19 13.16
CA TRP A 554 4.75 14.09 13.97
C TRP A 554 5.57 13.81 15.21
N CYS A 555 6.79 14.36 15.28
CA CYS A 555 7.69 14.22 16.41
C CYS A 555 7.96 15.56 17.10
N HIS A 556 8.09 15.50 18.42
CA HIS A 556 8.55 16.57 19.30
C HIS A 556 9.40 15.95 20.40
N ASP A 557 10.71 16.23 20.41
CA ASP A 557 11.67 15.65 21.36
C ASP A 557 11.55 14.11 21.48
N ARG A 558 10.92 13.61 22.55
CA ARG A 558 10.65 12.19 22.83
C ARG A 558 9.17 11.81 22.71
N THR A 559 8.37 12.63 22.05
CA THR A 559 6.93 12.42 21.86
C THR A 559 6.62 12.30 20.37
N VAL A 560 5.82 11.28 20.02
CA VAL A 560 5.44 10.98 18.63
C VAL A 560 3.94 10.78 18.48
N LEU A 561 3.34 11.34 17.43
CA LEU A 561 1.93 11.15 17.09
C LEU A 561 1.76 10.02 16.05
N ILE A 562 0.72 9.20 16.19
CA ILE A 562 0.33 8.18 15.21
C ILE A 562 -1.19 8.18 14.94
N GLY A 563 -1.61 7.68 13.77
CA GLY A 563 -3.01 7.58 13.40
C GLY A 563 -3.72 8.93 13.38
N ASP A 564 -5.00 8.95 13.77
CA ASP A 564 -5.84 10.16 13.75
C ASP A 564 -5.33 11.29 14.66
N ALA A 565 -4.40 11.00 15.58
CA ALA A 565 -3.72 12.03 16.35
C ALA A 565 -2.77 12.86 15.47
N ALA A 566 -2.06 12.23 14.52
CA ALA A 566 -1.15 12.91 13.60
C ALA A 566 -1.86 13.42 12.34
N HIS A 567 -2.76 12.59 11.79
CA HIS A 567 -3.34 12.83 10.47
C HIS A 567 -4.63 12.03 10.24
N THR A 568 -5.58 12.63 9.53
CA THR A 568 -6.83 11.95 9.14
C THR A 568 -7.07 12.05 7.63
N ALA A 569 -7.85 11.12 7.09
CA ALA A 569 -8.34 11.15 5.72
C ALA A 569 -9.81 10.77 5.71
N HIS A 570 -10.61 11.40 4.84
CA HIS A 570 -12.05 11.21 4.81
C HIS A 570 -12.42 9.71 4.69
N PHE A 571 -13.41 9.26 5.46
CA PHE A 571 -13.74 7.83 5.55
C PHE A 571 -14.26 7.25 4.24
N SER A 572 -14.65 8.10 3.27
CA SER A 572 -15.03 7.69 1.91
C SER A 572 -13.94 6.96 1.12
N VAL A 573 -12.67 7.02 1.54
CA VAL A 573 -11.56 6.25 0.95
C VAL A 573 -11.09 5.08 1.85
N GLY A 574 -11.81 4.83 2.97
CA GLY A 574 -11.62 3.68 3.85
C GLY A 574 -10.19 3.53 4.39
N SER A 575 -9.60 4.61 4.90
CA SER A 575 -8.16 4.64 5.21
C SER A 575 -7.78 4.88 6.67
N GLY A 576 -8.62 5.51 7.52
CA GLY A 576 -8.20 5.94 8.87
C GLY A 576 -7.65 4.80 9.76
N THR A 577 -8.40 3.72 9.95
CA THR A 577 -7.91 2.58 10.75
C THR A 577 -6.72 1.86 10.10
N THR A 578 -6.68 1.79 8.77
CA THR A 578 -5.54 1.21 8.05
C THR A 578 -4.28 2.04 8.28
N MET A 579 -4.37 3.36 8.16
CA MET A 579 -3.25 4.29 8.40
C MET A 579 -2.74 4.16 9.82
N ALA A 580 -3.61 4.14 10.83
CA ALA A 580 -3.20 3.97 12.22
C ALA A 580 -2.49 2.63 12.49
N ILE A 581 -2.92 1.55 11.84
CA ILE A 581 -2.26 0.23 11.93
C ILE A 581 -0.89 0.25 11.24
N GLU A 582 -0.79 0.87 10.06
CA GLU A 582 0.47 1.01 9.32
C GLU A 582 1.48 1.90 10.08
N ASP A 583 1.01 2.95 10.74
CA ASP A 583 1.86 3.80 11.59
C ASP A 583 2.38 3.01 12.79
N ALA A 584 1.52 2.23 13.44
CA ALA A 584 1.90 1.38 14.56
C ALA A 584 2.97 0.35 14.17
N LEU A 585 2.83 -0.28 12.99
CA LEU A 585 3.81 -1.22 12.45
C LEU A 585 5.17 -0.54 12.20
N ALA A 586 5.16 0.60 11.51
CA ALA A 586 6.37 1.33 11.16
C ALA A 586 7.07 1.95 12.38
N LEU A 587 6.31 2.51 13.32
CA LEU A 587 6.85 3.04 14.57
C LEU A 587 7.48 1.92 15.39
N ALA A 588 6.80 0.77 15.52
CA ALA A 588 7.34 -0.36 16.24
C ALA A 588 8.60 -0.94 15.57
N ASP A 589 8.72 -0.89 14.23
CA ASP A 589 9.95 -1.28 13.52
C ASP A 589 11.10 -0.30 13.83
N ALA A 590 10.84 1.01 13.77
CA ALA A 590 11.84 2.03 14.04
C ALA A 590 12.34 1.98 15.50
N VAL A 591 11.43 1.85 16.46
CA VAL A 591 11.75 1.76 17.89
C VAL A 591 12.49 0.46 18.23
N ALA A 592 12.17 -0.65 17.54
CA ALA A 592 12.74 -1.97 17.82
C ALA A 592 14.25 -2.05 17.58
N THR A 593 14.77 -1.29 16.61
CA THR A 593 16.18 -1.34 16.22
C THR A 593 17.05 -0.29 16.91
N ALA A 594 16.45 0.69 17.58
CA ALA A 594 17.15 1.81 18.20
C ALA A 594 17.62 1.49 19.62
N SER A 595 18.81 1.96 20.01
CA SER A 595 19.16 2.04 21.43
C SER A 595 18.37 3.17 22.14
N ASP A 596 18.37 3.20 23.47
CA ASP A 596 17.59 4.21 24.22
C ASP A 596 17.99 5.64 23.89
N ALA A 597 19.28 5.89 23.65
CA ALA A 597 19.79 7.20 23.26
C ALA A 597 19.35 7.61 21.84
N GLU A 598 19.00 6.65 21.00
CA GLU A 598 18.60 6.85 19.61
C GLU A 598 17.07 6.90 19.43
N LEU A 599 16.27 6.76 20.49
CA LEU A 599 14.81 6.80 20.41
C LEU A 599 14.28 8.09 19.73
N PRO A 600 14.81 9.30 20.03
CA PRO A 600 14.41 10.52 19.30
C PRO A 600 14.72 10.48 17.81
N ASP A 601 15.84 9.87 17.39
CA ASP A 601 16.19 9.70 15.97
C ASP A 601 15.33 8.64 15.29
N ALA A 602 14.96 7.59 16.03
CA ALA A 602 14.08 6.53 15.55
C ALA A 602 12.69 7.07 15.18
N ILE A 603 12.09 7.92 16.03
CA ILE A 603 10.78 8.50 15.74
C ILE A 603 10.84 9.48 14.56
N ARG A 604 11.94 10.24 14.42
CA ARG A 604 12.17 11.08 13.23
C ARG A 604 12.27 10.26 11.95
N THR A 605 12.94 9.11 12.01
CA THR A 605 13.04 8.17 10.89
C THR A 605 11.68 7.59 10.53
N PHE A 606 10.86 7.25 11.53
CA PHE A 606 9.47 6.84 11.34
C PHE A 606 8.66 7.90 10.60
N GLU A 607 8.69 9.16 11.05
CA GLU A 607 7.97 10.26 10.38
C GLU A 607 8.42 10.40 8.92
N HIS A 608 9.74 10.47 8.70
CA HIS A 608 10.30 10.64 7.36
C HIS A 608 9.86 9.52 6.40
N THR A 609 9.83 8.28 6.88
CA THR A 609 9.46 7.11 6.08
C THR A 609 7.96 7.07 5.79
N ARG A 610 7.12 7.42 6.76
CA ARG A 610 5.66 7.26 6.66
C ARG A 610 4.95 8.43 5.99
N ARG A 611 5.46 9.65 6.13
CA ARG A 611 4.81 10.87 5.66
C ARG A 611 4.46 10.85 4.17
N PRO A 612 5.33 10.43 3.22
CA PRO A 612 4.97 10.43 1.80
C PRO A 612 3.80 9.48 1.47
N GLY A 613 3.69 8.35 2.17
CA GLY A 613 2.58 7.41 2.01
C GLY A 613 1.25 8.00 2.48
N VAL A 614 1.27 8.68 3.63
CA VAL A 614 0.08 9.33 4.20
C VAL A 614 -0.36 10.53 3.35
N ALA A 615 0.58 11.37 2.91
CA ALA A 615 0.27 12.52 2.04
C ALA A 615 -0.49 12.07 0.77
N ARG A 616 0.00 11.03 0.08
CA ARG A 616 -0.67 10.44 -1.08
C ARG A 616 -2.09 9.92 -0.80
N ILE A 617 -2.41 9.55 0.44
CA ILE A 617 -3.76 9.14 0.83
C ILE A 617 -4.64 10.35 1.10
N GLN A 618 -4.11 11.37 1.80
CA GLN A 618 -4.84 12.60 2.09
C GLN A 618 -5.15 13.40 0.82
N ASP A 619 -4.19 13.49 -0.10
CA ASP A 619 -4.37 14.19 -1.39
C ASP A 619 -5.46 13.50 -2.22
N ALA A 620 -5.47 12.16 -2.24
CA ALA A 620 -6.50 11.41 -2.95
C ALA A 620 -7.86 11.38 -2.23
N ALA A 621 -7.91 11.71 -0.93
CA ALA A 621 -9.15 11.83 -0.19
C ALA A 621 -9.87 13.15 -0.50
N LEU A 622 -9.14 14.19 -0.93
CA LEU A 622 -9.69 15.51 -1.19
C LEU A 622 -10.73 15.52 -2.33
N PRO A 623 -10.45 15.00 -3.56
CA PRO A 623 -11.47 14.91 -4.60
C PRO A 623 -12.71 14.12 -4.16
N SER A 624 -12.52 13.05 -3.38
CA SER A 624 -13.65 12.30 -2.87
C SER A 624 -14.45 13.06 -1.81
N LEU A 625 -13.82 13.83 -0.93
CA LEU A 625 -14.51 14.65 0.07
C LEU A 625 -15.32 15.73 -0.65
N THR A 626 -14.68 16.47 -1.57
CA THR A 626 -15.34 17.49 -2.37
C THR A 626 -16.54 16.91 -3.13
N TRP A 627 -16.41 15.71 -3.69
CA TRP A 627 -17.55 15.03 -4.31
C TRP A 627 -18.72 14.82 -3.34
N TRP A 628 -18.45 14.38 -2.10
CA TRP A 628 -19.46 14.20 -1.05
C TRP A 628 -20.06 15.52 -0.55
N GLU A 629 -19.36 16.64 -0.67
CA GLU A 629 -19.91 17.96 -0.35
C GLU A 629 -20.89 18.45 -1.42
N HIS A 630 -20.82 17.90 -2.63
CA HIS A 630 -21.59 18.36 -3.79
C HIS A 630 -22.46 17.28 -4.45
N PHE A 631 -22.56 16.07 -3.88
CA PHE A 631 -23.16 14.91 -4.56
C PHE A 631 -24.60 15.14 -5.03
N GLY A 632 -25.37 15.94 -4.29
CA GLY A 632 -26.74 16.32 -4.66
C GLY A 632 -26.83 16.96 -6.05
N SER A 633 -25.79 17.67 -6.50
CA SER A 633 -25.71 18.27 -7.84
C SER A 633 -25.58 17.23 -8.95
N TYR A 634 -25.00 16.06 -8.66
CA TYR A 634 -24.75 15.01 -9.66
C TYR A 634 -25.93 14.06 -9.85
N THR A 635 -26.93 14.10 -8.96
CA THR A 635 -28.08 13.16 -8.99
C THR A 635 -28.94 13.26 -10.25
N GLY A 636 -28.88 14.38 -10.98
CA GLY A 636 -29.54 14.54 -12.28
C GLY A 636 -28.80 13.88 -13.45
N LEU A 637 -27.60 13.32 -13.24
CA LEU A 637 -26.94 12.50 -14.24
C LEU A 637 -27.73 11.21 -14.48
N ASP A 638 -27.60 10.67 -15.68
CA ASP A 638 -28.07 9.31 -15.96
C ASP A 638 -27.51 8.33 -14.93
N PRO A 639 -28.30 7.38 -14.39
CA PRO A 639 -27.86 6.51 -13.31
C PRO A 639 -26.55 5.77 -13.58
N ARG A 640 -26.32 5.31 -14.82
CA ARG A 640 -25.08 4.59 -15.19
C ARG A 640 -23.90 5.55 -15.27
N GLN A 641 -24.11 6.75 -15.83
CA GLN A 641 -23.10 7.80 -15.80
C GLN A 641 -22.78 8.26 -14.37
N PHE A 642 -23.80 8.40 -13.51
CA PHE A 642 -23.63 8.68 -12.08
C PHE A 642 -22.78 7.61 -11.41
N ALA A 643 -23.02 6.32 -11.69
CA ALA A 643 -22.21 5.24 -11.14
C ALA A 643 -20.73 5.34 -11.54
N VAL A 644 -20.42 5.57 -12.82
CA VAL A 644 -19.04 5.80 -13.28
C VAL A 644 -18.44 7.05 -12.63
N HIS A 645 -19.20 8.14 -12.58
CA HIS A 645 -18.80 9.40 -11.97
C HIS A 645 -18.48 9.23 -10.48
N PHE A 646 -19.31 8.51 -9.74
CA PHE A 646 -19.12 8.21 -8.33
C PHE A 646 -17.92 7.29 -8.09
N LEU A 647 -17.81 6.17 -8.81
CA LEU A 647 -16.76 5.17 -8.58
C LEU A 647 -15.36 5.69 -8.94
N THR A 648 -15.27 6.66 -9.86
CA THR A 648 -14.01 7.26 -10.31
C THR A 648 -13.65 8.58 -9.61
N ARG A 649 -14.49 9.07 -8.68
CA ARG A 649 -14.36 10.41 -8.03
C ARG A 649 -13.03 10.70 -7.35
N SER A 650 -12.30 9.67 -6.91
CA SER A 650 -11.01 9.86 -6.24
C SER A 650 -9.85 10.09 -7.21
N GLY A 651 -10.06 9.92 -8.52
CA GLY A 651 -9.01 9.90 -9.54
C GLY A 651 -8.08 8.68 -9.49
N ARG A 652 -8.16 7.83 -8.45
CA ARG A 652 -7.34 6.61 -8.32
C ARG A 652 -7.91 5.39 -9.02
N VAL A 653 -9.21 5.42 -9.30
CA VAL A 653 -9.93 4.35 -9.99
C VAL A 653 -10.39 4.93 -11.31
N THR A 654 -9.93 4.30 -12.37
CA THR A 654 -10.22 4.63 -13.76
C THR A 654 -11.38 3.80 -14.27
N PHE A 655 -11.99 4.24 -15.36
CA PHE A 655 -13.05 3.48 -16.01
C PHE A 655 -12.57 2.09 -16.46
N ASP A 656 -11.39 2.01 -17.08
CA ASP A 656 -10.88 0.73 -17.61
C ASP A 656 -10.60 -0.27 -16.49
N ARG A 657 -10.14 0.21 -15.33
CA ARG A 657 -10.01 -0.64 -14.14
C ARG A 657 -11.36 -1.18 -13.65
N LEU A 658 -12.42 -0.37 -13.68
CA LEU A 658 -13.78 -0.84 -13.35
C LEU A 658 -14.25 -1.87 -14.37
N ALA A 659 -14.08 -1.60 -15.66
CA ALA A 659 -14.47 -2.50 -16.74
C ALA A 659 -13.67 -3.83 -16.73
N ALA A 660 -12.40 -3.80 -16.33
CA ALA A 660 -11.58 -4.99 -16.15
C ALA A 660 -12.03 -5.84 -14.96
N GLY A 661 -12.51 -5.20 -13.88
CA GLY A 661 -13.11 -5.88 -12.72
C GLY A 661 -14.51 -6.43 -13.00
N ASP A 662 -15.29 -5.73 -13.83
CA ASP A 662 -16.66 -6.09 -14.21
C ASP A 662 -16.96 -5.68 -15.67
N ALA A 663 -16.77 -6.64 -16.58
CA ALA A 663 -16.96 -6.42 -18.01
C ALA A 663 -18.40 -6.04 -18.38
N ARG A 664 -19.39 -6.48 -17.58
CA ARG A 664 -20.80 -6.13 -17.81
C ARG A 664 -21.04 -4.66 -17.48
N PHE A 665 -20.54 -4.20 -16.33
CA PHE A 665 -20.59 -2.78 -15.94
C PHE A 665 -19.93 -1.90 -17.01
N GLY A 666 -18.72 -2.28 -17.46
CA GLY A 666 -18.00 -1.56 -18.51
C GLY A 666 -18.79 -1.48 -19.83
N ALA A 667 -19.30 -2.61 -20.32
CA ALA A 667 -20.09 -2.65 -21.55
C ALA A 667 -21.40 -1.85 -21.47
N GLU A 668 -22.03 -1.78 -20.29
CA GLU A 668 -23.23 -0.96 -20.07
C GLU A 668 -22.94 0.54 -20.10
N ALA A 669 -21.85 0.97 -19.48
CA ALA A 669 -21.42 2.37 -19.53
C ALA A 669 -21.02 2.82 -20.95
N LEU A 670 -20.28 2.00 -21.71
CA LEU A 670 -19.85 2.34 -23.08
C LEU A 670 -21.02 2.42 -24.07
N ARG A 671 -22.05 1.59 -23.90
CA ARG A 671 -23.26 1.60 -24.75
C ARG A 671 -23.95 2.96 -24.77
N ARG A 672 -23.91 3.72 -23.68
CA ARG A 672 -24.48 5.09 -23.61
C ARG A 672 -23.82 6.04 -24.61
N HIS A 673 -22.52 5.90 -24.80
CA HIS A 673 -21.73 6.73 -25.71
C HIS A 673 -21.67 6.14 -27.13
N ASN A 674 -22.25 4.95 -27.34
CA ASN A 674 -22.19 4.21 -28.61
C ASN A 674 -20.75 4.02 -29.12
N VAL A 675 -19.85 3.66 -28.20
CA VAL A 675 -18.42 3.43 -28.49
C VAL A 675 -18.03 1.98 -28.16
N PRO A 676 -17.07 1.40 -28.89
CA PRO A 676 -16.62 0.02 -28.67
C PRO A 676 -15.67 -0.12 -27.46
N ASP A 677 -14.95 0.94 -27.11
CA ASP A 677 -13.95 0.99 -26.04
C ASP A 677 -13.90 2.40 -25.44
N SER A 678 -13.22 2.55 -24.31
CA SER A 678 -13.08 3.83 -23.59
C SER A 678 -12.34 4.88 -24.43
N ALA A 679 -11.24 4.51 -25.10
CA ALA A 679 -10.44 5.41 -25.93
C ALA A 679 -11.25 6.02 -27.09
N ALA A 680 -12.25 5.31 -27.62
CA ALA A 680 -13.13 5.80 -28.67
C ALA A 680 -14.00 6.99 -28.23
N VAL A 681 -14.24 7.19 -26.92
CA VAL A 681 -14.94 8.38 -26.41
C VAL A 681 -14.17 9.67 -26.73
N LEU A 682 -12.84 9.60 -26.76
CA LEU A 682 -11.97 10.74 -27.05
C LEU A 682 -12.09 11.20 -28.51
N ARG A 683 -12.53 10.30 -29.42
CA ARG A 683 -12.65 10.59 -30.86
C ARG A 683 -14.07 10.97 -31.28
N LEU A 684 -14.99 11.13 -30.32
CA LEU A 684 -16.35 11.56 -30.63
C LEU A 684 -16.37 13.05 -30.98
N PRO A 685 -16.99 13.46 -32.09
CA PRO A 685 -17.06 14.87 -32.43
C PRO A 685 -17.90 15.65 -31.40
N LEU A 686 -17.61 16.94 -31.24
CA LEU A 686 -18.44 17.89 -30.49
C LEU A 686 -18.85 19.05 -31.39
N ARG A 687 -20.15 19.36 -31.42
CA ARG A 687 -20.66 20.56 -32.08
C ARG A 687 -20.70 21.72 -31.10
N LEU A 688 -20.01 22.81 -31.44
CA LEU A 688 -20.00 24.06 -30.70
C LEU A 688 -20.54 25.17 -31.62
N GLY A 689 -21.82 25.50 -31.48
CA GLY A 689 -22.50 26.43 -32.40
C GLY A 689 -22.42 25.95 -33.86
N GLY A 690 -21.82 26.77 -34.73
CA GLY A 690 -21.63 26.46 -36.17
C GLY A 690 -20.38 25.63 -36.50
N HIS A 691 -19.52 25.32 -35.52
CA HIS A 691 -18.27 24.58 -35.72
C HIS A 691 -18.37 23.17 -35.14
N THR A 692 -17.65 22.21 -35.74
CA THR A 692 -17.55 20.84 -35.23
C THR A 692 -16.08 20.53 -34.96
N LEU A 693 -15.77 20.22 -33.70
CA LEU A 693 -14.48 19.65 -33.32
C LEU A 693 -14.49 18.14 -33.66
N PRO A 694 -13.44 17.62 -34.31
CA PRO A 694 -13.40 16.23 -34.75
C PRO A 694 -13.17 15.25 -33.58
N ASP A 695 -12.53 15.68 -32.50
CA ASP A 695 -12.23 14.90 -31.31
C ASP A 695 -12.54 15.71 -30.03
N ARG A 696 -12.40 15.06 -28.87
CA ARG A 696 -12.65 15.60 -27.54
C ARG A 696 -11.40 16.07 -26.82
N THR A 697 -10.24 16.00 -27.47
CA THR A 697 -8.94 16.32 -26.87
C THR A 697 -8.16 17.33 -27.72
N PRO A 698 -8.73 18.51 -28.03
CA PRO A 698 -8.03 19.51 -28.81
C PRO A 698 -6.87 20.10 -28.01
N THR A 699 -5.84 20.58 -28.70
CA THR A 699 -4.84 21.43 -28.07
C THR A 699 -5.39 22.84 -27.82
N GLU A 700 -4.70 23.64 -27.01
CA GLU A 700 -5.08 25.02 -26.73
C GLU A 700 -5.17 25.85 -28.02
N THR A 701 -4.16 25.73 -28.89
CA THR A 701 -4.13 26.40 -30.20
C THR A 701 -5.33 26.00 -31.07
N ALA A 702 -5.60 24.69 -31.19
CA ALA A 702 -6.72 24.19 -31.99
C ALA A 702 -8.08 24.66 -31.45
N LEU A 703 -8.23 24.76 -30.13
CA LEU A 703 -9.47 25.20 -29.50
C LEU A 703 -9.72 26.70 -29.70
N VAL A 704 -8.68 27.53 -29.59
CA VAL A 704 -8.78 28.98 -29.86
C VAL A 704 -9.19 29.24 -31.29
N ASP A 705 -8.62 28.51 -32.25
CA ASP A 705 -8.98 28.64 -33.67
C ASP A 705 -10.42 28.19 -33.95
N ALA A 706 -10.85 27.08 -33.34
CA ALA A 706 -12.19 26.53 -33.55
C ALA A 706 -13.29 27.30 -32.80
N CYS A 707 -12.99 27.90 -31.65
CA CYS A 707 -13.95 28.61 -30.81
C CYS A 707 -13.34 29.88 -30.17
N PRO A 708 -13.08 30.94 -30.95
CA PRO A 708 -12.46 32.17 -30.43
C PRO A 708 -13.35 32.93 -29.44
N GLN A 709 -14.64 32.59 -29.35
CA GLN A 709 -15.59 33.15 -28.38
C GLN A 709 -15.67 32.35 -27.07
N ALA A 710 -14.83 31.32 -26.90
CA ALA A 710 -14.77 30.57 -25.65
C ALA A 710 -14.36 31.47 -24.49
N LEU A 711 -15.01 31.29 -23.33
CA LEU A 711 -14.67 32.02 -22.12
C LEU A 711 -13.63 31.23 -21.32
N TRP A 712 -12.42 31.76 -21.20
CA TRP A 712 -11.34 31.17 -20.42
C TRP A 712 -11.41 31.62 -18.96
N ILE A 713 -11.34 30.66 -18.05
CA ILE A 713 -11.47 30.89 -16.60
C ILE A 713 -10.36 30.13 -15.88
N THR A 714 -9.63 30.85 -15.05
CA THR A 714 -8.78 30.23 -14.03
C THR A 714 -9.63 29.95 -12.80
N ALA A 715 -9.77 28.67 -12.45
CA ALA A 715 -10.46 28.23 -11.25
C ALA A 715 -9.80 28.83 -9.99
N PRO A 716 -10.56 29.02 -8.90
CA PRO A 716 -9.96 29.45 -7.63
C PRO A 716 -8.95 28.41 -7.12
N SER A 717 -8.01 28.83 -6.27
CA SER A 717 -7.00 27.93 -5.67
C SER A 717 -7.57 26.92 -4.66
N HIS A 718 -8.82 27.11 -4.22
CA HIS A 718 -9.51 26.26 -3.25
C HIS A 718 -10.97 26.03 -3.64
N THR A 719 -11.51 24.86 -3.30
CA THR A 719 -12.88 24.44 -3.64
C THR A 719 -13.96 25.32 -3.01
N GLY A 720 -13.70 25.89 -1.83
CA GLY A 720 -14.67 26.73 -1.11
C GLY A 720 -15.10 28.01 -1.84
N SER A 721 -14.33 28.49 -2.80
CA SER A 721 -14.65 29.68 -3.61
C SER A 721 -15.27 29.35 -4.96
N VAL A 722 -15.43 28.07 -5.30
CA VAL A 722 -16.07 27.65 -6.56
C VAL A 722 -17.53 28.11 -6.68
N PRO A 723 -18.37 28.07 -5.61
CA PRO A 723 -19.75 28.55 -5.70
C PRO A 723 -19.87 30.01 -6.15
N ASP A 724 -18.98 30.89 -5.69
CA ASP A 724 -19.03 32.32 -6.05
C ASP A 724 -18.77 32.52 -7.55
N VAL A 725 -17.75 31.84 -8.10
CA VAL A 725 -17.44 31.87 -9.53
C VAL A 725 -18.57 31.27 -10.36
N LEU A 726 -19.19 30.20 -9.87
CA LEU A 726 -20.32 29.56 -10.54
C LEU A 726 -21.55 30.47 -10.61
N ASP A 727 -21.90 31.14 -9.51
CA ASP A 727 -23.02 32.07 -9.45
C ASP A 727 -22.83 33.27 -10.40
N ASP A 728 -21.60 33.72 -10.59
CA ASP A 728 -21.28 34.77 -11.57
C ASP A 728 -21.41 34.27 -13.01
N LEU A 729 -21.04 33.01 -13.28
CA LEU A 729 -21.22 32.39 -14.60
C LEU A 729 -22.69 32.20 -14.95
N GLU A 730 -23.53 31.77 -14.00
CA GLU A 730 -24.97 31.57 -14.20
C GLU A 730 -25.71 32.87 -14.52
N LYS A 731 -25.23 34.02 -14.02
CA LYS A 731 -25.82 35.33 -14.30
C LYS A 731 -25.43 35.91 -15.66
N ARG A 732 -24.46 35.33 -16.36
CA ARG A 732 -23.90 35.88 -17.59
C ARG A 732 -24.87 35.74 -18.76
N SER A 733 -25.16 36.85 -19.43
CA SER A 733 -26.03 36.89 -20.62
C SER A 733 -25.43 37.76 -21.72
N PRO A 734 -25.27 37.25 -22.97
CA PRO A 734 -25.56 35.88 -23.38
C PRO A 734 -24.56 34.86 -22.82
N ALA A 735 -24.99 33.60 -22.70
CA ALA A 735 -24.11 32.50 -22.31
C ALA A 735 -23.01 32.28 -23.38
N PRO A 736 -21.75 32.04 -22.99
CA PRO A 736 -20.69 31.75 -23.94
C PRO A 736 -20.93 30.39 -24.63
N PRO A 737 -20.43 30.17 -25.86
CA PRO A 737 -20.59 28.90 -26.58
C PRO A 737 -19.78 27.75 -25.97
N LEU A 738 -18.73 28.08 -25.20
CA LEU A 738 -17.85 27.16 -24.51
C LEU A 738 -17.22 27.88 -23.30
N ILE A 739 -17.06 27.18 -22.18
CA ILE A 739 -16.26 27.64 -21.04
C ILE A 739 -15.03 26.74 -20.93
N VAL A 740 -13.85 27.34 -20.85
CA VAL A 740 -12.58 26.62 -20.65
C VAL A 740 -12.09 26.87 -19.24
N VAL A 741 -11.93 25.81 -18.46
CA VAL A 741 -11.51 25.88 -17.05
C VAL A 741 -10.07 25.39 -16.92
N ARG A 742 -9.22 26.20 -16.28
CA ARG A 742 -7.82 25.86 -15.95
C ARG A 742 -7.62 25.95 -14.44
N ALA A 743 -6.78 25.08 -13.88
CA ALA A 743 -6.36 25.19 -12.48
C ALA A 743 -5.48 26.44 -12.24
N ALA A 744 -5.61 27.06 -11.06
CA ALA A 744 -4.75 28.17 -10.64
C ALA A 744 -3.30 27.78 -10.35
N GLY A 745 -3.03 26.49 -10.19
CA GLY A 745 -1.73 25.95 -9.81
C GLY A 745 -1.65 24.44 -10.10
N THR A 746 -0.49 23.86 -9.83
CA THR A 746 -0.22 22.44 -10.09
C THR A 746 -0.48 21.54 -8.88
N ASP A 747 -0.87 22.11 -7.73
CA ASP A 747 -1.14 21.33 -6.53
C ASP A 747 -2.49 20.59 -6.60
N PRO A 748 -2.69 19.52 -5.81
CA PRO A 748 -3.93 18.73 -5.84
C PRO A 748 -5.20 19.53 -5.49
N VAL A 749 -5.10 20.60 -4.70
CA VAL A 749 -6.25 21.41 -4.28
C VAL A 749 -6.72 22.26 -5.45
N ALA A 750 -5.81 22.92 -6.14
CA ALA A 750 -6.12 23.70 -7.34
C ALA A 750 -6.72 22.84 -8.46
N HIS A 751 -6.20 21.63 -8.68
CA HIS A 751 -6.78 20.68 -9.63
C HIS A 751 -8.21 20.25 -9.24
N THR A 752 -8.43 19.95 -7.95
CA THR A 752 -9.76 19.58 -7.44
C THR A 752 -10.76 20.73 -7.61
N ALA A 753 -10.34 21.98 -7.38
CA ALA A 753 -11.18 23.17 -7.59
C ALA A 753 -11.54 23.38 -9.07
N ALA A 754 -10.59 23.19 -9.99
CA ALA A 754 -10.83 23.26 -11.43
C ALA A 754 -11.81 22.18 -11.90
N LEU A 755 -11.63 20.94 -11.43
CA LEU A 755 -12.52 19.83 -11.73
C LEU A 755 -13.95 20.11 -11.24
N LEU A 756 -14.09 20.55 -10.00
CA LEU A 756 -15.39 20.90 -9.41
C LEU A 756 -16.09 22.03 -10.18
N LEU A 757 -15.35 23.10 -10.51
CA LEU A 757 -15.89 24.21 -11.29
C LEU A 757 -16.36 23.75 -12.66
N ALA A 758 -15.57 22.91 -13.35
CA ALA A 758 -15.93 22.36 -14.65
C ALA A 758 -17.22 21.53 -14.58
N GLU A 759 -17.31 20.61 -13.61
CA GLU A 759 -18.47 19.75 -13.39
C GLU A 759 -19.74 20.55 -13.10
N LEU A 760 -19.68 21.45 -12.11
CA LEU A 760 -20.85 22.21 -11.68
C LEU A 760 -21.29 23.22 -12.75
N THR A 761 -20.34 23.83 -13.48
CA THR A 761 -20.67 24.70 -14.61
C THR A 761 -21.42 23.92 -15.69
N ARG A 762 -20.90 22.74 -16.06
CA ARG A 762 -21.54 21.88 -17.06
C ARG A 762 -22.96 21.48 -16.64
N ILE A 763 -23.14 21.11 -15.39
CA ILE A 763 -24.42 20.59 -14.87
C ILE A 763 -25.43 21.69 -14.58
N ARG A 764 -25.01 22.82 -14.00
CA ARG A 764 -25.93 23.89 -13.58
C ARG A 764 -26.12 24.95 -14.65
N ALA A 765 -25.06 25.41 -15.32
CA ALA A 765 -25.15 26.42 -16.37
C ALA A 765 -25.56 25.85 -17.74
N HIS A 766 -25.50 24.52 -17.93
CA HIS A 766 -25.88 23.84 -19.18
C HIS A 766 -25.09 24.33 -20.40
N VAL A 767 -23.85 24.79 -20.18
CA VAL A 767 -22.91 25.24 -21.21
C VAL A 767 -21.85 24.14 -21.41
N PRO A 768 -21.42 23.84 -22.65
CA PRO A 768 -20.29 22.95 -22.88
C PRO A 768 -19.04 23.42 -22.13
N VAL A 769 -18.34 22.49 -21.49
CA VAL A 769 -17.12 22.79 -20.73
C VAL A 769 -15.91 22.05 -21.27
N ALA A 770 -14.81 22.77 -21.46
CA ALA A 770 -13.48 22.22 -21.66
C ALA A 770 -12.65 22.33 -20.37
N LEU A 771 -12.01 21.25 -19.95
CA LEU A 771 -11.09 21.24 -18.81
C LEU A 771 -9.65 21.16 -19.33
N VAL A 772 -8.79 22.09 -18.93
CA VAL A 772 -7.35 22.01 -19.20
C VAL A 772 -6.74 20.95 -18.30
N VAL A 773 -6.03 20.01 -18.89
CA VAL A 773 -5.39 18.87 -18.22
C VAL A 773 -3.89 18.88 -18.46
N ASP A 774 -3.13 18.30 -17.54
CA ASP A 774 -1.67 18.20 -17.56
C ASP A 774 -1.16 16.81 -17.98
N THR A 775 -2.08 15.94 -18.40
CA THR A 775 -1.80 14.55 -18.76
C THR A 775 -2.26 14.22 -20.17
N THR A 776 -1.52 13.33 -20.84
CA THR A 776 -1.89 12.71 -22.11
C THR A 776 -2.30 11.24 -21.94
N ASP A 777 -2.44 10.77 -20.69
CA ASP A 777 -2.86 9.40 -20.36
C ASP A 777 -4.29 9.13 -20.86
N VAL A 778 -4.41 8.28 -21.88
CA VAL A 778 -5.67 7.98 -22.56
C VAL A 778 -6.73 7.42 -21.61
N GLU A 779 -6.35 6.58 -20.65
CA GLU A 779 -7.27 5.96 -19.70
C GLU A 779 -7.84 7.01 -18.74
N HIS A 780 -7.01 7.94 -18.26
CA HIS A 780 -7.45 9.05 -17.43
C HIS A 780 -8.36 10.01 -18.18
N LEU A 781 -7.97 10.41 -19.39
CA LEU A 781 -8.77 11.30 -20.24
C LEU A 781 -10.14 10.68 -20.57
N ALA A 782 -10.17 9.41 -20.97
CA ALA A 782 -11.41 8.71 -21.26
C ALA A 782 -12.30 8.62 -20.00
N THR A 783 -11.70 8.39 -18.83
CA THR A 783 -12.42 8.35 -17.55
C THR A 783 -13.13 9.66 -17.26
N LEU A 784 -12.48 10.82 -17.45
CA LEU A 784 -13.08 12.14 -17.21
C LEU A 784 -14.32 12.37 -18.08
N LEU A 785 -14.26 11.99 -19.38
CA LEU A 785 -15.38 12.14 -20.31
C LEU A 785 -16.52 11.15 -20.05
N LEU A 786 -16.22 9.87 -19.80
CA LEU A 786 -17.23 8.85 -19.48
C LEU A 786 -17.96 9.18 -18.17
N ALA A 787 -17.24 9.70 -17.18
CA ALA A 787 -17.80 10.22 -15.94
C ALA A 787 -18.59 11.53 -16.12
N GLY A 788 -18.56 12.16 -17.30
CA GLY A 788 -19.26 13.41 -17.58
C GLY A 788 -18.73 14.62 -16.82
N ARG A 789 -17.43 14.62 -16.49
CA ARG A 789 -16.78 15.73 -15.75
C ARG A 789 -16.51 16.95 -16.62
N ALA A 790 -16.29 16.73 -17.92
CA ALA A 790 -16.15 17.76 -18.94
C ALA A 790 -16.70 17.25 -20.28
N ASP A 791 -16.90 18.14 -21.24
CA ASP A 791 -17.26 17.80 -22.62
C ASP A 791 -16.04 17.77 -23.55
N LEU A 792 -14.97 18.48 -23.20
CA LEU A 792 -13.66 18.51 -23.87
C LEU A 792 -12.54 18.50 -22.83
N LEU A 793 -11.36 18.00 -23.22
CA LEU A 793 -10.15 18.04 -22.42
C LEU A 793 -9.05 18.75 -23.23
N VAL A 794 -8.61 19.91 -22.78
CA VAL A 794 -7.54 20.66 -23.46
C VAL A 794 -6.22 20.07 -23.04
N VAL A 795 -5.58 19.34 -23.95
CA VAL A 795 -4.28 18.72 -23.72
C VAL A 795 -3.16 19.73 -24.04
N PRO A 796 -1.95 19.57 -23.45
CA PRO A 796 -0.81 20.41 -23.80
C PRO A 796 -0.56 20.37 -25.32
N ASP A 797 -0.22 21.50 -25.93
CA ASP A 797 0.37 21.48 -27.28
C ASP A 797 1.64 20.62 -27.21
N ASP A 798 1.78 19.63 -28.10
CA ASP A 798 2.98 18.79 -28.18
C ASP A 798 4.20 19.72 -28.15
N THR A 799 5.04 19.62 -27.12
CA THR A 799 6.32 20.30 -27.12
C THR A 799 7.12 19.72 -28.27
N GLU A 800 7.32 20.52 -29.32
CA GLU A 800 8.18 20.17 -30.43
C GLU A 800 9.46 19.52 -29.90
N ASP A 801 9.73 18.33 -30.43
CA ASP A 801 10.99 17.61 -30.36
C ASP A 801 12.16 18.57 -30.69
N THR A 802 12.76 19.16 -29.66
CA THR A 802 13.94 20.04 -29.78
C THR A 802 15.20 19.29 -30.23
N SER A 803 15.12 18.01 -30.57
CA SER A 803 16.23 17.25 -31.15
C SER A 803 16.37 17.39 -32.67
N ARG A 804 15.53 18.17 -33.35
CA ARG A 804 15.51 18.22 -34.83
C ARG A 804 15.51 19.59 -35.50
N THR A 805 16.19 20.61 -34.96
CA THR A 805 16.73 21.72 -35.79
C THR A 805 18.02 22.27 -35.18
N GLY A 806 19.15 21.66 -35.53
CA GLY A 806 20.45 22.32 -35.45
C GLY A 806 20.54 23.38 -36.56
N ALA A 807 20.10 24.61 -36.28
CA ALA A 807 20.50 25.80 -37.02
C ALA A 807 20.23 27.05 -36.17
N VAL A 808 21.30 27.55 -35.56
CA VAL A 808 21.36 28.87 -34.93
C VAL A 808 21.16 29.96 -35.99
N PRO A 809 20.26 30.95 -35.81
CA PRO A 809 20.38 32.22 -36.48
C PRO A 809 21.04 33.22 -35.52
N GLY A 810 22.26 33.61 -35.89
CA GLY A 810 23.10 34.54 -35.15
C GLY A 810 22.50 35.92 -34.97
N ALA A 811 22.89 36.54 -33.86
CA ALA A 811 22.67 37.94 -33.56
C ALA A 811 23.22 38.86 -34.66
N HIS A 812 22.35 39.68 -35.24
CA HIS A 812 22.75 40.91 -35.91
C HIS A 812 21.92 42.10 -35.43
N VAL A 813 22.53 42.83 -34.49
CA VAL A 813 22.24 44.21 -34.15
C VAL A 813 22.62 45.09 -35.34
N ARG A 814 21.65 45.78 -35.94
CA ARG A 814 21.86 47.09 -36.60
C ARG A 814 20.67 47.99 -36.34
N GLY A 815 20.89 49.03 -35.53
CA GLY A 815 19.94 50.13 -35.38
C GLY A 815 20.01 51.12 -36.55
N LYS A 816 18.90 51.79 -36.83
CA LYS A 816 18.74 53.26 -36.67
C LYS A 816 17.47 53.75 -37.37
N ALA A 817 16.78 54.62 -36.62
CA ALA A 817 16.11 55.85 -37.04
C ALA A 817 14.79 55.78 -37.85
N GLY A 818 13.75 56.35 -37.25
CA GLY A 818 13.22 57.61 -37.79
C GLY A 818 11.72 57.65 -38.10
N ARG A 819 11.03 58.42 -37.25
CA ARG A 819 9.67 59.00 -37.37
C ARG A 819 8.50 58.15 -36.89
#